data_AF-A0A149PE47-F1
#
_entry.id   AF-A0A149PE47-F1
#
_cell.length_a   1.000
_cell.length_b   1.000
_cell.length_c   1.000
_cell.angle_alpha   90.00
_cell.angle_beta   90.00
_cell.angle_gamma   90.00
#
_symmetry.space_group_name_H-M   'P 1'
#
loop_
_entity.id
_entity.type
_entity.pdbx_description
1 polymer ?
#
loop_
_entity_poly.entity_id
_entity_poly.type
_entity_poly.pdbx_seq_one_letter_code
_entity_poly.pdbx_strand_id
1 'polypeptide(L)'
;MAQPGLVTIDTPLGDDLLFLSMRATAELGRMFSCELTLLSKRPDIDFRRILGKRVTVSLHVPKLKPRIFPGYVVAFRQTGMRGRMHVYEAAVRPWLWLLTRRSNCRIFQNKSVEDIVKAIFADPVYKGVDFGEIKWKANSRKHPAREYCVQYRESDFNFVSRLLEDEGIYYWYQDRDGKESLLLTDTLATHESVPGCESLPYGAVLGAAPGAEYVSEWQTRREIETHHWVVTDYDFKHPSRPLQKKAVKNMPGFDAFGDLEHYDYPGGYVDPDHGESRARTRAEEWWAEPSSPGEAEGINWHQVDARTNSMSVRVGSLLKLERHPRSDQNTQYLVTRTRYEIDLADYEAFEGSQSNRCECWFSAIDAKQPFAPARTTRKPFVQGPQTAAVVGPGGDEIYTDSYGRVKVQFFWDRLGKRDENSSCWIRVSHLWAGKGWGAVAIPRIGQEVIVDFLEGDPDRPIITGRVYNAEQMPPYELPANMTQSGIKSRSSKGGSGANCNELRFEDKKGAEQVLLHAEKNQDMEVEHDETHWVGHDRKRTVDHDETTQVKHDCSRTVGNNETTSIGVNRTETVGANEKITIMANRTKTVEASETSTVALQRTHTVGVNETITVGGARQVSVGIFQALTVGTYLVETIGAHHIMTVGTSQTTNVGGDQKFVTGGNQSTSVAGDRSIDVAGGQTTTVAADASEAISGAQTSTVSKGRTTSVSEDDGLKVGKNITMDAGESFTITTGSASISMKKDGTIVIKGKDITVDGSGKINAKASSDIVMKGSKILQN
;
A
#
# COMPACT_ATOMS: atom_id res chain seq x y z
N MET A 1 3.21 -44.08 -80.09
CA MET A 1 2.78 -43.12 -79.05
C MET A 1 2.78 -41.74 -79.69
N ALA A 2 1.62 -41.10 -79.79
CA ALA A 2 1.55 -39.70 -80.22
C ALA A 2 2.36 -38.85 -79.22
N GLN A 3 3.13 -37.87 -79.71
CA GLN A 3 3.77 -36.90 -78.82
C GLN A 3 2.69 -36.26 -77.93
N PRO A 4 2.90 -36.17 -76.61
CA PRO A 4 1.97 -35.43 -75.75
C PRO A 4 1.87 -33.99 -76.25
N GLY A 5 0.66 -33.43 -76.26
CA GLY A 5 0.44 -32.02 -76.59
C GLY A 5 1.22 -31.09 -75.65
N LEU A 6 1.49 -29.86 -76.10
CA LEU A 6 2.27 -28.86 -75.36
C LEU A 6 1.80 -28.70 -73.89
N VAL A 7 0.49 -28.78 -73.65
CA VAL A 7 -0.12 -28.74 -72.32
C VAL A 7 -1.12 -29.89 -72.16
N THR A 8 -1.16 -30.48 -70.96
CA THR A 8 -2.26 -31.35 -70.52
C THR A 8 -2.87 -30.83 -69.22
N ILE A 9 -4.13 -31.19 -68.97
CA ILE A 9 -4.81 -30.87 -67.70
C ILE A 9 -5.38 -32.14 -67.09
N ASP A 10 -5.13 -32.33 -65.79
CA ASP A 10 -5.72 -33.39 -64.99
C ASP A 10 -6.81 -32.79 -64.09
N THR A 11 -8.04 -33.31 -64.22
CA THR A 11 -9.21 -32.84 -63.46
C THR A 11 -10.08 -34.02 -63.00
N PRO A 12 -10.89 -33.84 -61.95
CA PRO A 12 -11.89 -34.85 -61.52
C PRO A 12 -12.96 -35.17 -62.57
N LEU A 13 -13.04 -34.39 -63.66
CA LEU A 13 -13.96 -34.58 -64.76
C LEU A 13 -13.33 -35.38 -65.92
N GLY A 14 -12.04 -35.69 -65.85
CA GLY A 14 -11.32 -36.43 -66.90
C GLY A 14 -11.41 -35.71 -68.25
N ASP A 15 -11.66 -36.49 -69.31
CA ASP A 15 -11.70 -36.02 -70.70
C ASP A 15 -12.92 -35.14 -71.05
N ASP A 16 -13.83 -34.89 -70.10
CA ASP A 16 -14.95 -33.95 -70.29
C ASP A 16 -14.45 -32.50 -70.45
N LEU A 17 -13.21 -32.19 -70.04
CA LEU A 17 -12.60 -30.86 -70.19
C LEU A 17 -11.29 -30.94 -70.98
N LEU A 18 -11.17 -30.09 -72.00
CA LEU A 18 -9.97 -29.88 -72.79
C LEU A 18 -9.35 -28.53 -72.46
N PHE A 19 -8.02 -28.47 -72.40
CA PHE A 19 -7.28 -27.23 -72.15
C PHE A 19 -7.23 -26.37 -73.42
N LEU A 20 -7.56 -25.08 -73.34
CA LEU A 20 -7.37 -24.15 -74.45
C LEU A 20 -6.28 -23.12 -74.17
N SER A 21 -6.37 -22.42 -73.04
CA SER A 21 -5.37 -21.42 -72.66
C SER A 21 -5.22 -21.27 -71.15
N MET A 22 -4.09 -20.70 -70.74
CA MET A 22 -3.76 -20.39 -69.35
C MET A 22 -3.05 -19.06 -69.25
N ARG A 23 -3.45 -18.28 -68.24
CA ARG A 23 -2.66 -17.18 -67.71
C ARG A 23 -2.26 -17.51 -66.29
N ALA A 24 -0.96 -17.68 -66.02
CA ALA A 24 -0.47 -18.03 -64.70
C ALA A 24 0.50 -16.97 -64.18
N THR A 25 0.24 -16.41 -63.01
CA THR A 25 1.13 -15.47 -62.33
C THR A 25 1.64 -16.06 -61.03
N ALA A 26 2.91 -15.81 -60.71
CA ALA A 26 3.52 -16.17 -59.44
C ALA A 26 4.49 -15.07 -59.02
N GLU A 27 4.70 -14.91 -57.72
CA GLU A 27 5.61 -13.93 -57.13
C GLU A 27 6.14 -14.46 -55.79
N LEU A 28 7.40 -14.13 -55.45
CA LEU A 28 7.99 -14.50 -54.15
C LEU A 28 7.16 -13.93 -53.00
N GLY A 29 6.85 -14.77 -52.01
CA GLY A 29 6.05 -14.39 -50.85
C GLY A 29 4.56 -14.19 -51.14
N ARG A 30 4.08 -14.57 -52.32
CA ARG A 30 2.67 -14.44 -52.74
C ARG A 30 2.08 -15.75 -53.24
N MET A 31 0.76 -15.87 -53.16
CA MET A 31 0.04 -16.96 -53.79
C MET A 31 0.10 -16.83 -55.31
N PHE A 32 0.43 -17.90 -56.02
CA PHE A 32 0.25 -17.91 -57.46
C PHE A 32 -1.24 -17.86 -57.82
N SER A 33 -1.53 -17.42 -59.04
CA SER A 33 -2.86 -17.47 -59.62
C SER A 33 -2.80 -18.05 -61.01
N CYS A 34 -3.79 -18.85 -61.37
CA CYS A 34 -3.86 -19.48 -62.67
C CYS A 34 -5.31 -19.37 -63.17
N GLU A 35 -5.50 -18.67 -64.29
CA GLU A 35 -6.78 -18.54 -64.99
C GLU A 35 -6.75 -19.44 -66.20
N LEU A 36 -7.65 -20.42 -66.22
CA LEU A 36 -7.76 -21.42 -67.28
C LEU A 36 -8.97 -21.15 -68.15
N THR A 37 -8.79 -21.25 -69.47
CA THR A 37 -9.88 -21.41 -70.43
C THR A 37 -9.90 -22.87 -70.87
N LEU A 38 -11.05 -23.51 -70.68
CA LEU A 38 -11.29 -24.93 -70.94
C LEU A 38 -12.45 -25.08 -71.93
N LEU A 39 -12.45 -26.16 -72.69
CA LEU A 39 -13.49 -26.50 -73.65
C LEU A 39 -14.14 -27.82 -73.27
N SER A 40 -15.45 -27.94 -73.48
CA SER A 40 -16.16 -29.21 -73.38
C SER A 40 -17.15 -29.39 -74.52
N LYS A 41 -17.42 -30.64 -74.89
CA LYS A 41 -18.58 -30.98 -75.72
C LYS A 41 -19.90 -30.85 -74.94
N ARG A 42 -19.83 -30.82 -73.61
CA ARG A 42 -20.98 -30.79 -72.73
C ARG A 42 -21.39 -29.36 -72.35
N PRO A 43 -22.66 -28.98 -72.55
CA PRO A 43 -23.19 -27.71 -72.06
C PRO A 43 -23.51 -27.71 -70.56
N ASP A 44 -23.53 -28.88 -69.93
CA ASP A 44 -24.19 -29.16 -68.64
C ASP A 44 -23.22 -29.69 -67.57
N ILE A 45 -21.94 -29.28 -67.59
CA ILE A 45 -20.96 -29.72 -66.60
C ILE A 45 -21.45 -29.37 -65.17
N ASP A 46 -21.56 -30.36 -64.29
CA ASP A 46 -21.93 -30.13 -62.88
C ASP A 46 -20.75 -29.51 -62.11
N PHE A 47 -20.87 -28.22 -61.79
CA PHE A 47 -19.80 -27.45 -61.13
C PHE A 47 -19.39 -28.04 -59.79
N ARG A 48 -20.29 -28.76 -59.08
CA ARG A 48 -20.01 -29.37 -57.78
C ARG A 48 -18.94 -30.47 -57.86
N ARG A 49 -18.72 -31.03 -59.05
CA ARG A 49 -17.73 -32.09 -59.28
C ARG A 49 -16.30 -31.54 -59.44
N ILE A 50 -16.14 -30.25 -59.73
CA ILE A 50 -14.82 -29.62 -59.97
C ILE A 50 -14.51 -28.49 -58.99
N LEU A 51 -15.51 -27.71 -58.54
CA LEU A 51 -15.30 -26.62 -57.58
C LEU A 51 -14.77 -27.16 -56.24
N GLY A 52 -13.71 -26.54 -55.72
CA GLY A 52 -13.03 -26.95 -54.50
C GLY A 52 -12.21 -28.24 -54.64
N LYS A 53 -12.07 -28.79 -55.85
CA LYS A 53 -11.22 -29.96 -56.11
C LYS A 53 -9.86 -29.54 -56.65
N ARG A 54 -8.86 -30.40 -56.42
CA ARG A 54 -7.51 -30.22 -56.93
C ARG A 54 -7.47 -30.54 -58.43
N VAL A 55 -6.77 -29.73 -59.20
CA VAL A 55 -6.49 -29.89 -60.63
C VAL A 55 -5.01 -29.62 -60.88
N THR A 56 -4.44 -30.19 -61.93
CA THR A 56 -3.03 -29.97 -62.29
C THR A 56 -2.91 -29.69 -63.78
N VAL A 57 -2.35 -28.53 -64.14
CA VAL A 57 -1.94 -28.25 -65.53
C VAL A 57 -0.47 -28.62 -65.69
N SER A 58 -0.13 -29.38 -66.72
CA SER A 58 1.24 -29.83 -67.01
C SER A 58 1.72 -29.24 -68.32
N LEU A 59 2.75 -28.41 -68.27
CA LEU A 59 3.46 -27.85 -69.42
C LEU A 59 4.63 -28.79 -69.80
N HIS A 60 4.58 -29.36 -71.00
CA HIS A 60 5.59 -30.31 -71.46
C HIS A 60 6.84 -29.56 -71.96
N VAL A 61 7.91 -29.65 -71.18
CA VAL A 61 9.20 -29.05 -71.52
C VAL A 61 10.07 -30.10 -72.27
N PRO A 62 10.65 -29.78 -73.44
CA PRO A 62 11.45 -30.74 -74.21
C PRO A 62 12.60 -31.34 -73.39
N LYS A 63 12.73 -32.68 -73.40
CA LYS A 63 13.78 -33.45 -72.69
C LYS A 63 13.81 -33.28 -71.17
N LEU A 64 12.82 -32.63 -70.58
CA LEU A 64 12.69 -32.41 -69.15
C LEU A 64 11.36 -32.97 -68.64
N LYS A 65 11.22 -33.09 -67.31
CA LYS A 65 9.93 -33.43 -66.72
C LYS A 65 8.94 -32.28 -66.93
N PRO A 66 7.64 -32.56 -67.09
CA PRO A 66 6.64 -31.50 -67.22
C PRO A 66 6.68 -30.57 -66.02
N ARG A 67 6.57 -29.26 -66.28
CA ARG A 67 6.33 -28.28 -65.24
C ARG A 67 4.86 -28.31 -64.87
N ILE A 68 4.57 -28.37 -63.57
CA ILE A 68 3.19 -28.49 -63.09
C ILE A 68 2.70 -27.19 -62.47
N PHE A 69 1.41 -26.91 -62.66
CA PHE A 69 0.66 -25.84 -62.00
C PHE A 69 -0.52 -26.50 -61.25
N PRO A 70 -0.25 -27.16 -60.11
CA PRO A 70 -1.29 -27.79 -59.29
C PRO A 70 -2.05 -26.73 -58.50
N GLY A 71 -3.30 -26.98 -58.17
CA GLY A 71 -4.06 -26.09 -57.29
C GLY A 71 -5.52 -26.50 -57.15
N TYR A 72 -6.28 -25.73 -56.39
CA TYR A 72 -7.72 -25.92 -56.21
C TYR A 72 -8.49 -25.00 -57.13
N VAL A 73 -9.55 -25.51 -57.75
CA VAL A 73 -10.51 -24.69 -58.49
C VAL A 73 -11.36 -23.89 -57.49
N VAL A 74 -11.14 -22.58 -57.40
CA VAL A 74 -11.82 -21.71 -56.44
C VAL A 74 -12.99 -20.94 -57.05
N ALA A 75 -13.02 -20.84 -58.38
CA ALA A 75 -14.16 -20.36 -59.13
C ALA A 75 -14.24 -21.11 -60.47
N PHE A 76 -15.45 -21.38 -60.94
CA PHE A 76 -15.70 -22.06 -62.20
C PHE A 76 -16.93 -21.44 -62.86
N ARG A 77 -16.84 -21.06 -64.13
CA ARG A 77 -17.95 -20.42 -64.88
C ARG A 77 -18.00 -20.90 -66.31
N GLN A 78 -19.19 -20.84 -66.91
CA GLN A 78 -19.41 -21.08 -68.34
C GLN A 78 -19.65 -19.72 -69.00
N THR A 79 -18.92 -19.41 -70.08
CA THR A 79 -18.92 -18.06 -70.66
C THR A 79 -19.49 -17.99 -72.08
N GLY A 80 -19.49 -19.10 -72.83
CA GLY A 80 -20.05 -19.12 -74.18
C GLY A 80 -19.69 -20.38 -74.96
N MET A 81 -19.51 -20.22 -76.28
CA MET A 81 -19.08 -21.27 -77.20
C MET A 81 -17.90 -20.81 -78.06
N ARG A 82 -17.05 -21.75 -78.46
CA ARG A 82 -15.94 -21.54 -79.40
C ARG A 82 -15.96 -22.70 -80.40
N GLY A 83 -16.29 -22.41 -81.65
CA GLY A 83 -16.68 -23.44 -82.62
C GLY A 83 -17.90 -24.22 -82.12
N ARG A 84 -17.82 -25.56 -82.12
CA ARG A 84 -18.88 -26.45 -81.59
C ARG A 84 -18.75 -26.78 -80.10
N MET A 85 -17.75 -26.25 -79.42
CA MET A 85 -17.45 -26.56 -78.01
C MET A 85 -17.98 -25.46 -77.08
N HIS A 86 -18.37 -25.84 -75.87
CA HIS A 86 -18.71 -24.92 -74.78
C HIS A 86 -17.45 -24.46 -74.04
N VAL A 87 -17.37 -23.16 -73.75
CA VAL A 87 -16.23 -22.54 -73.06
C VAL A 87 -16.52 -22.46 -71.57
N TYR A 88 -15.59 -22.99 -70.78
CA TYR A 88 -15.55 -22.90 -69.33
C TYR A 88 -14.29 -22.19 -68.88
N GLU A 89 -14.36 -21.45 -67.79
CA GLU A 89 -13.23 -20.78 -67.18
C GLU A 89 -13.08 -21.23 -65.73
N ALA A 90 -11.85 -21.53 -65.34
CA ALA A 90 -11.50 -21.98 -64.00
C ALA A 90 -10.42 -21.09 -63.39
N ALA A 91 -10.71 -20.52 -62.22
CA ALA A 91 -9.69 -19.88 -61.40
C ALA A 91 -9.07 -20.93 -60.48
N VAL A 92 -7.78 -21.21 -60.68
CA VAL A 92 -7.00 -22.17 -59.90
C VAL A 92 -6.05 -21.41 -58.98
N ARG A 93 -6.01 -21.82 -57.71
CA ARG A 93 -5.20 -21.19 -56.64
C ARG A 93 -4.50 -22.25 -55.77
N PRO A 94 -3.39 -21.91 -55.09
CA PRO A 94 -2.78 -22.80 -54.12
C PRO A 94 -3.71 -23.05 -52.94
N TRP A 95 -3.42 -24.10 -52.17
CA TRP A 95 -4.14 -24.41 -50.93
C TRP A 95 -4.11 -23.25 -49.93
N LEU A 96 -3.04 -22.42 -49.92
CA LEU A 96 -2.94 -21.23 -49.06
C LEU A 96 -4.13 -20.27 -49.25
N TRP A 97 -4.74 -20.25 -50.43
CA TRP A 97 -5.92 -19.42 -50.69
C TRP A 97 -7.11 -19.80 -49.81
N LEU A 98 -7.25 -21.07 -49.43
CA LEU A 98 -8.34 -21.53 -48.56
C LEU A 98 -8.29 -20.85 -47.18
N LEU A 99 -7.10 -20.46 -46.71
CA LEU A 99 -6.93 -19.73 -45.45
C LEU A 99 -7.51 -18.31 -45.51
N THR A 100 -7.78 -17.77 -46.71
CA THR A 100 -8.48 -16.49 -46.87
C THR A 100 -9.98 -16.59 -46.57
N ARG A 101 -10.54 -17.81 -46.50
CA ARG A 101 -11.97 -18.05 -46.29
C ARG A 101 -12.37 -18.17 -44.82
N ARG A 102 -11.39 -18.19 -43.90
CA ARG A 102 -11.63 -18.26 -42.45
C ARG A 102 -10.93 -17.11 -41.74
N SER A 103 -11.68 -16.42 -40.87
CA SER A 103 -11.17 -15.39 -39.97
C SER A 103 -11.40 -15.77 -38.52
N ASN A 104 -10.48 -15.36 -37.64
CA ASN A 104 -10.51 -15.77 -36.24
C ASN A 104 -9.94 -14.71 -35.29
N CYS A 105 -10.19 -14.90 -34.00
CA CYS A 105 -9.47 -14.24 -32.91
C CYS A 105 -8.79 -15.31 -32.04
N ARG A 106 -7.46 -15.30 -31.94
CA ARG A 106 -6.66 -16.30 -31.23
C ARG A 106 -5.42 -15.69 -30.61
N ILE A 107 -4.98 -16.24 -29.49
CA ILE A 107 -3.76 -15.87 -28.79
C ILE A 107 -2.76 -17.02 -28.90
N PHE A 108 -1.52 -16.70 -29.28
CA PHE A 108 -0.37 -17.58 -29.29
C PHE A 108 0.66 -17.03 -28.30
N GLN A 109 1.13 -17.87 -27.38
CA GLN A 109 2.08 -17.48 -26.35
C GLN A 109 3.33 -18.34 -26.41
N ASN A 110 4.48 -17.71 -26.24
CA ASN A 110 5.80 -18.34 -26.20
C ASN A 110 6.07 -19.23 -27.42
N LYS A 111 5.72 -18.75 -28.62
CA LYS A 111 5.87 -19.49 -29.89
C LYS A 111 6.65 -18.67 -30.90
N SER A 112 7.53 -19.33 -31.65
CA SER A 112 8.18 -18.71 -32.82
C SER A 112 7.16 -18.52 -33.95
N VAL A 113 7.51 -17.69 -34.94
CA VAL A 113 6.66 -17.56 -36.15
C VAL A 113 6.49 -18.90 -36.86
N GLU A 114 7.54 -19.73 -36.88
CA GLU A 114 7.46 -21.10 -37.41
C GLU A 114 6.41 -21.95 -36.67
N ASP A 115 6.44 -21.96 -35.35
CA ASP A 115 5.50 -22.73 -34.52
C ASP A 115 4.05 -22.24 -34.71
N ILE A 116 3.86 -20.92 -34.82
CA ILE A 116 2.55 -20.32 -35.05
C ILE A 116 2.03 -20.74 -36.42
N VAL A 117 2.81 -20.57 -37.48
CA VAL A 117 2.42 -20.92 -38.85
C VAL A 117 2.09 -22.41 -38.97
N LYS A 118 2.94 -23.28 -38.39
CA LYS A 118 2.66 -24.73 -38.32
C LYS A 118 1.38 -25.04 -37.55
N ALA A 119 1.10 -24.35 -36.45
CA ALA A 119 -0.13 -24.53 -35.70
C ALA A 119 -1.38 -24.10 -36.48
N ILE A 120 -1.30 -23.04 -37.28
CA ILE A 120 -2.39 -22.63 -38.18
C ILE A 120 -2.65 -23.70 -39.24
N PHE A 121 -1.61 -24.21 -39.87
CA PHE A 121 -1.74 -25.24 -40.92
C PHE A 121 -2.24 -26.58 -40.35
N ALA A 122 -1.88 -26.90 -39.11
CA ALA A 122 -2.33 -28.11 -38.41
C ALA A 122 -3.74 -28.00 -37.80
N ASP A 123 -4.42 -26.85 -37.94
CA ASP A 123 -5.77 -26.67 -37.43
C ASP A 123 -6.73 -27.73 -38.02
N PRO A 124 -7.56 -28.41 -37.20
CA PRO A 124 -8.45 -29.48 -37.66
C PRO A 124 -9.35 -29.12 -38.86
N VAL A 125 -9.66 -27.83 -39.05
CA VAL A 125 -10.46 -27.36 -40.18
C VAL A 125 -9.80 -27.66 -41.55
N TYR A 126 -8.47 -27.78 -41.59
CA TYR A 126 -7.71 -28.01 -42.82
C TYR A 126 -7.25 -29.47 -42.99
N LYS A 127 -7.66 -30.41 -42.12
CA LYS A 127 -7.23 -31.82 -42.17
C LYS A 127 -7.49 -32.52 -43.52
N GLY A 128 -8.50 -32.07 -44.27
CA GLY A 128 -8.85 -32.62 -45.59
C GLY A 128 -8.17 -31.92 -46.78
N VAL A 129 -7.34 -30.91 -46.53
CA VAL A 129 -6.62 -30.16 -47.56
C VAL A 129 -5.29 -30.87 -47.85
N ASP A 130 -5.04 -31.16 -49.12
CA ASP A 130 -3.72 -31.58 -49.58
C ASP A 130 -2.79 -30.36 -49.67
N PHE A 131 -1.87 -30.26 -48.72
CA PHE A 131 -0.91 -29.17 -48.58
C PHE A 131 0.35 -29.33 -49.44
N GLY A 132 0.57 -30.51 -50.04
CA GLY A 132 1.90 -30.88 -50.51
C GLY A 132 2.94 -30.94 -49.38
N GLU A 133 4.21 -30.83 -49.75
CA GLU A 133 5.32 -30.80 -48.78
C GLU A 133 5.63 -29.36 -48.34
N ILE A 134 5.68 -29.07 -47.03
CA ILE A 134 6.04 -27.73 -46.52
C ILE A 134 7.46 -27.81 -45.97
N LYS A 135 8.39 -27.04 -46.55
CA LYS A 135 9.80 -26.99 -46.15
C LYS A 135 10.09 -25.66 -45.49
N TRP A 136 10.54 -25.71 -44.24
CA TRP A 136 11.03 -24.53 -43.53
C TRP A 136 12.55 -24.45 -43.64
N LYS A 137 13.05 -23.38 -44.25
CA LYS A 137 14.48 -23.05 -44.43
C LYS A 137 14.80 -21.60 -44.07
N ALA A 138 13.91 -20.93 -43.33
CA ALA A 138 14.15 -19.60 -42.79
C ALA A 138 14.95 -19.70 -41.48
N ASN A 139 16.27 -19.81 -41.62
CA ASN A 139 17.19 -20.00 -40.50
C ASN A 139 18.51 -19.24 -40.67
N SER A 140 18.60 -18.31 -41.63
CA SER A 140 19.80 -17.48 -41.80
C SER A 140 19.92 -16.40 -40.71
N ARG A 141 18.79 -16.05 -40.08
CA ARG A 141 18.71 -15.18 -38.91
C ARG A 141 17.88 -15.82 -37.80
N LYS A 142 17.99 -15.27 -36.59
CA LYS A 142 17.23 -15.71 -35.42
C LYS A 142 15.82 -15.10 -35.46
N HIS A 143 14.81 -15.96 -35.45
CA HIS A 143 13.40 -15.59 -35.31
C HIS A 143 12.92 -15.96 -33.89
N PRO A 144 13.02 -15.05 -32.90
CA PRO A 144 12.75 -15.39 -31.51
C PRO A 144 11.28 -15.77 -31.27
N ALA A 145 11.05 -16.58 -30.25
CA ALA A 145 9.70 -16.85 -29.77
C ALA A 145 9.04 -15.55 -29.29
N ARG A 146 7.79 -15.34 -29.68
CA ARG A 146 6.97 -14.21 -29.25
C ARG A 146 6.33 -14.57 -27.92
N GLU A 147 6.52 -13.73 -26.90
CA GLU A 147 5.85 -13.90 -25.59
C GLU A 147 4.33 -13.90 -25.78
N TYR A 148 3.84 -13.01 -26.64
CA TYR A 148 2.43 -12.82 -26.94
C TYR A 148 2.25 -12.42 -28.40
N CYS A 149 1.38 -13.12 -29.13
CA CYS A 149 1.00 -12.77 -30.49
C CYS A 149 -0.46 -13.13 -30.76
N VAL A 150 -1.21 -12.20 -31.33
CA VAL A 150 -2.66 -12.25 -31.44
C VAL A 150 -3.04 -12.22 -32.92
N GLN A 151 -3.81 -13.21 -33.35
CA GLN A 151 -4.62 -13.10 -34.54
C GLN A 151 -5.90 -12.36 -34.14
N TYR A 152 -6.18 -11.19 -34.69
CA TYR A 152 -7.34 -10.38 -34.29
C TYR A 152 -8.17 -9.93 -35.49
N ARG A 153 -9.39 -10.46 -35.62
CA ARG A 153 -10.36 -10.10 -36.67
C ARG A 153 -9.80 -10.14 -38.10
N GLU A 154 -8.88 -11.06 -38.36
CA GLU A 154 -8.21 -11.23 -39.64
C GLU A 154 -8.27 -12.68 -40.12
N SER A 155 -8.09 -12.90 -41.42
CA SER A 155 -8.07 -14.25 -41.98
C SER A 155 -6.82 -15.03 -41.55
N ASP A 156 -6.90 -16.36 -41.56
CA ASP A 156 -5.75 -17.22 -41.27
C ASP A 156 -4.59 -16.93 -42.25
N PHE A 157 -4.91 -16.60 -43.51
CA PHE A 157 -3.91 -16.22 -44.51
C PHE A 157 -3.28 -14.85 -44.19
N ASN A 158 -4.09 -13.85 -43.84
CA ASN A 158 -3.58 -12.52 -43.48
C ASN A 158 -2.64 -12.62 -42.27
N PHE A 159 -3.02 -13.41 -41.27
CA PHE A 159 -2.20 -13.63 -40.08
C PHE A 159 -0.85 -14.27 -40.40
N VAL A 160 -0.86 -15.37 -41.19
CA VAL A 160 0.38 -16.03 -41.61
C VAL A 160 1.24 -15.08 -42.45
N SER A 161 0.67 -14.46 -43.47
CA SER A 161 1.41 -13.59 -44.39
C SER A 161 2.02 -12.38 -43.69
N ARG A 162 1.29 -11.68 -42.80
CA ARG A 162 1.88 -10.53 -42.08
C ARG A 162 3.00 -10.94 -41.12
N LEU A 163 2.94 -12.13 -40.51
CA LEU A 163 3.99 -12.60 -39.61
C LEU A 163 5.25 -12.97 -40.37
N LEU A 164 5.10 -13.62 -41.53
CA LEU A 164 6.20 -13.92 -42.43
C LEU A 164 6.83 -12.62 -42.96
N GLU A 165 6.01 -11.69 -43.44
CA GLU A 165 6.47 -10.37 -43.91
C GLU A 165 7.18 -9.58 -42.81
N ASP A 166 6.65 -9.55 -41.59
CA ASP A 166 7.22 -8.85 -40.46
C ASP A 166 8.62 -9.38 -40.08
N GLU A 167 8.86 -10.68 -40.22
CA GLU A 167 10.15 -11.35 -39.98
C GLU A 167 11.07 -11.42 -41.21
N GLY A 168 10.63 -10.91 -42.38
CA GLY A 168 11.41 -11.01 -43.62
C GLY A 168 11.48 -12.43 -44.19
N ILE A 169 10.52 -13.28 -43.83
CA ILE A 169 10.38 -14.64 -44.36
C ILE A 169 9.43 -14.58 -45.55
N TYR A 170 9.84 -15.17 -46.66
CA TYR A 170 9.02 -15.30 -47.86
C TYR A 170 8.92 -16.76 -48.26
N TYR A 171 8.07 -17.04 -49.23
CA TYR A 171 7.83 -18.40 -49.70
C TYR A 171 7.69 -18.47 -51.20
N TRP A 172 7.94 -19.66 -51.75
CA TRP A 172 7.68 -19.97 -53.14
C TRP A 172 7.39 -21.45 -53.33
N TYR A 173 6.87 -21.78 -54.51
CA TYR A 173 6.41 -23.13 -54.84
C TYR A 173 7.47 -23.84 -55.69
N GLN A 174 7.93 -24.98 -55.20
CA GLN A 174 8.83 -25.89 -55.89
C GLN A 174 8.06 -27.11 -56.39
N ASP A 175 8.20 -27.44 -57.66
CA ASP A 175 7.76 -28.69 -58.26
C ASP A 175 8.97 -29.63 -58.46
N ARG A 176 9.13 -30.60 -57.56
CA ARG A 176 10.12 -31.69 -57.73
C ARG A 176 9.38 -33.01 -57.90
N ASP A 177 9.75 -33.75 -58.94
CA ASP A 177 9.20 -35.09 -59.23
C ASP A 177 7.67 -35.16 -59.31
N GLY A 178 7.02 -34.10 -59.81
CA GLY A 178 5.56 -34.03 -59.94
C GLY A 178 4.83 -33.78 -58.62
N LYS A 179 5.53 -33.38 -57.55
CA LYS A 179 4.94 -32.98 -56.27
C LYS A 179 5.22 -31.51 -55.98
N GLU A 180 4.17 -30.79 -55.60
CA GLU A 180 4.24 -29.41 -55.11
C GLU A 180 4.82 -29.38 -53.70
N SER A 181 5.74 -28.44 -53.47
CA SER A 181 6.25 -28.12 -52.15
C SER A 181 6.31 -26.62 -51.93
N LEU A 182 5.89 -26.17 -50.76
CA LEU A 182 5.99 -24.78 -50.32
C LEU A 182 7.29 -24.60 -49.53
N LEU A 183 8.25 -23.86 -50.08
CA LEU A 183 9.51 -23.54 -49.41
C LEU A 183 9.40 -22.17 -48.74
N LEU A 184 9.55 -22.11 -47.42
CA LEU A 184 9.66 -20.86 -46.66
C LEU A 184 11.13 -20.58 -46.34
N THR A 185 11.59 -19.36 -46.62
CA THR A 185 13.01 -19.00 -46.49
C THR A 185 13.17 -17.51 -46.18
N ASP A 186 14.34 -17.15 -45.65
CA ASP A 186 14.77 -15.79 -45.37
C ASP A 186 16.09 -15.46 -46.09
N THR A 187 16.56 -16.34 -46.98
CA THR A 187 17.89 -16.24 -47.59
C THR A 187 17.94 -16.77 -49.02
N LEU A 188 18.75 -16.09 -49.84
CA LEU A 188 19.09 -16.50 -51.20
C LEU A 188 19.75 -17.89 -51.25
N ALA A 189 20.49 -18.31 -50.22
CA ALA A 189 21.26 -19.56 -50.22
C ALA A 189 20.40 -20.84 -50.40
N THR A 190 19.08 -20.72 -50.27
CA THR A 190 18.11 -21.82 -50.46
C THR A 190 17.55 -21.90 -51.88
N HIS A 191 17.84 -20.91 -52.72
CA HIS A 191 17.44 -20.86 -54.12
C HIS A 191 18.43 -21.64 -54.97
N GLU A 192 17.92 -22.25 -56.04
CA GLU A 192 18.69 -23.11 -56.93
C GLU A 192 18.37 -22.76 -58.39
N SER A 193 19.29 -23.06 -59.30
CA SER A 193 18.96 -23.11 -60.73
C SER A 193 18.10 -24.32 -61.03
N VAL A 194 17.12 -24.15 -61.91
CA VAL A 194 16.21 -25.22 -62.32
C VAL A 194 16.59 -25.70 -63.72
N PRO A 195 16.52 -27.02 -64.00
CA PRO A 195 16.76 -27.55 -65.34
C PRO A 195 15.95 -26.83 -66.42
N GLY A 196 16.64 -26.39 -67.47
CA GLY A 196 16.08 -25.63 -68.58
C GLY A 196 16.03 -24.12 -68.38
N CYS A 197 16.39 -23.60 -67.20
CA CYS A 197 16.53 -22.16 -66.95
C CYS A 197 17.82 -21.80 -66.20
N GLU A 198 18.86 -22.62 -66.30
CA GLU A 198 20.16 -22.34 -65.67
C GLU A 198 20.86 -21.16 -66.35
N SER A 199 20.81 -21.13 -67.68
CA SER A 199 21.36 -20.06 -68.51
C SER A 199 20.50 -19.85 -69.76
N LEU A 200 20.20 -18.59 -70.09
CA LEU A 200 19.49 -18.24 -71.32
C LEU A 200 20.24 -17.14 -72.09
N PRO A 201 20.41 -17.29 -73.42
CA PRO A 201 20.99 -16.23 -74.25
C PRO A 201 19.98 -15.10 -74.46
N TYR A 202 20.47 -13.86 -74.52
CA TYR A 202 19.72 -12.72 -75.01
C TYR A 202 19.69 -12.71 -76.55
N GLY A 203 18.48 -12.67 -77.10
CA GLY A 203 18.22 -12.73 -78.53
C GLY A 203 18.29 -14.15 -79.11
N ALA A 204 17.57 -14.35 -80.22
CA ALA A 204 17.63 -15.60 -80.96
C ALA A 204 19.04 -15.81 -81.53
N VAL A 205 19.62 -16.99 -81.29
CA VAL A 205 20.95 -17.33 -81.76
C VAL A 205 20.85 -17.81 -83.22
N LEU A 206 21.52 -17.12 -84.13
CA LEU A 206 21.62 -17.52 -85.55
C LEU A 206 22.20 -18.94 -85.66
N GLY A 207 21.49 -19.84 -86.34
CA GLY A 207 21.86 -21.26 -86.48
C GLY A 207 21.48 -22.16 -85.30
N ALA A 208 20.74 -21.65 -84.29
CA ALA A 208 20.22 -22.50 -83.22
C ALA A 208 19.13 -23.46 -83.73
N ALA A 209 18.97 -24.57 -83.02
CA ALA A 209 17.94 -25.55 -83.32
C ALA A 209 16.53 -24.92 -83.24
N PRO A 210 15.58 -25.36 -84.08
CA PRO A 210 14.18 -24.97 -83.93
C PRO A 210 13.69 -25.22 -82.49
N GLY A 211 13.09 -24.21 -81.86
CA GLY A 211 12.63 -24.28 -80.48
C GLY A 211 13.71 -23.98 -79.42
N ALA A 212 14.86 -23.42 -79.79
CA ALA A 212 15.83 -22.89 -78.81
C ALA A 212 15.19 -21.78 -77.96
N GLU A 213 15.38 -21.88 -76.64
CA GLU A 213 14.88 -20.89 -75.68
C GLU A 213 15.85 -19.70 -75.59
N TYR A 214 15.30 -18.49 -75.54
CA TYR A 214 16.07 -17.25 -75.43
C TYR A 214 15.26 -16.17 -74.72
N VAL A 215 15.94 -15.13 -74.24
CA VAL A 215 15.33 -13.90 -73.74
C VAL A 215 15.15 -12.95 -74.92
N SER A 216 13.91 -12.59 -75.25
CA SER A 216 13.58 -11.72 -76.38
C SER A 216 13.62 -10.24 -76.03
N GLU A 217 13.30 -9.89 -74.78
CA GLU A 217 13.28 -8.52 -74.28
C GLU A 217 13.95 -8.48 -72.91
N TRP A 218 14.74 -7.44 -72.65
CA TRP A 218 15.43 -7.22 -71.38
C TRP A 218 15.44 -5.74 -71.04
N GLN A 219 14.83 -5.38 -69.92
CA GLN A 219 14.76 -4.04 -69.39
C GLN A 219 15.40 -4.03 -68.01
N THR A 220 16.41 -3.18 -67.82
CA THR A 220 17.10 -3.02 -66.53
C THR A 220 16.78 -1.65 -65.97
N ARG A 221 16.26 -1.60 -64.75
CA ARG A 221 15.78 -0.40 -64.08
C ARG A 221 16.53 -0.21 -62.77
N ARG A 222 16.89 1.03 -62.46
CA ARG A 222 17.43 1.41 -61.15
C ARG A 222 16.73 2.65 -60.64
N GLU A 223 16.50 2.72 -59.34
CA GLU A 223 15.77 3.81 -58.70
C GLU A 223 16.39 4.25 -57.38
N ILE A 224 16.16 5.53 -57.04
CA ILE A 224 16.59 6.11 -55.76
C ILE A 224 15.66 5.56 -54.67
N GLU A 225 16.26 5.04 -53.62
CA GLU A 225 15.58 4.38 -52.51
C GLU A 225 16.16 4.88 -51.18
N THR A 226 15.48 4.56 -50.07
CA THR A 226 15.98 4.91 -48.74
C THR A 226 17.27 4.16 -48.42
N HIS A 227 18.31 4.90 -48.04
CA HIS A 227 19.64 4.35 -47.75
C HIS A 227 19.79 3.88 -46.29
N HIS A 228 19.26 4.64 -45.34
CA HIS A 228 19.32 4.35 -43.91
C HIS A 228 17.97 3.95 -43.34
N TRP A 229 17.93 2.82 -42.65
CA TRP A 229 16.74 2.32 -41.98
C TRP A 229 16.97 2.29 -40.48
N VAL A 230 16.27 3.18 -39.77
CA VAL A 230 16.38 3.32 -38.32
C VAL A 230 15.09 2.90 -37.67
N VAL A 231 15.18 1.95 -36.73
CA VAL A 231 14.04 1.48 -35.95
C VAL A 231 14.38 1.58 -34.46
N THR A 232 13.38 1.83 -33.62
CA THR A 232 13.55 1.80 -32.17
C THR A 232 12.29 1.31 -31.47
N ASP A 233 12.40 0.96 -30.19
CA ASP A 233 11.29 0.56 -29.35
C ASP A 233 11.58 0.91 -27.88
N TYR A 234 10.67 0.54 -26.97
CA TYR A 234 10.79 0.77 -25.54
C TYR A 234 10.58 -0.52 -24.75
N ASP A 235 11.54 -0.85 -23.87
CA ASP A 235 11.43 -1.94 -22.91
C ASP A 235 11.33 -1.38 -21.48
N PHE A 236 10.15 -1.51 -20.87
CA PHE A 236 9.91 -1.05 -19.51
C PHE A 236 10.72 -1.82 -18.44
N LYS A 237 11.20 -3.04 -18.75
CA LYS A 237 12.07 -3.80 -17.83
C LYS A 237 13.50 -3.25 -17.84
N HIS A 238 13.90 -2.59 -18.91
CA HIS A 238 15.21 -1.96 -19.07
C HIS A 238 15.07 -0.55 -19.68
N PRO A 239 14.42 0.41 -19.00
CA PRO A 239 13.91 1.65 -19.60
C PRO A 239 15.01 2.59 -20.14
N SER A 240 16.24 2.43 -19.69
CA SER A 240 17.41 3.21 -20.15
C SER A 240 18.26 2.48 -21.19
N ARG A 241 17.90 1.24 -21.57
CA ARG A 241 18.64 0.48 -22.58
C ARG A 241 18.38 1.09 -23.96
N PRO A 242 19.43 1.51 -24.70
CA PRO A 242 19.23 2.01 -26.05
C PRO A 242 18.79 0.86 -26.97
N LEU A 243 17.61 1.01 -27.56
CA LEU A 243 17.05 0.04 -28.50
C LEU A 243 17.11 0.51 -29.95
N GLN A 244 17.57 1.72 -30.23
CA GLN A 244 17.70 2.21 -31.61
C GLN A 244 18.70 1.34 -32.40
N LYS A 245 18.28 0.88 -33.56
CA LYS A 245 19.07 0.08 -34.51
C LYS A 245 19.02 0.71 -35.88
N LYS A 246 20.13 0.61 -36.60
CA LYS A 246 20.31 1.24 -37.91
C LYS A 246 20.90 0.22 -38.88
N ALA A 247 20.25 0.04 -40.02
CA ALA A 247 20.78 -0.73 -41.13
C ALA A 247 20.98 0.17 -42.35
N VAL A 248 21.88 -0.25 -43.24
CA VAL A 248 22.21 0.46 -44.47
C VAL A 248 21.90 -0.45 -45.66
N LYS A 249 21.13 0.06 -46.62
CA LYS A 249 20.85 -0.63 -47.88
C LYS A 249 22.02 -0.40 -48.83
N ASN A 250 22.68 -1.48 -49.26
CA ASN A 250 23.80 -1.38 -50.19
C ASN A 250 23.30 -1.06 -51.61
N MET A 251 23.50 0.18 -52.07
CA MET A 251 23.07 0.67 -53.38
C MET A 251 24.26 1.33 -54.13
N PRO A 252 25.10 0.54 -54.81
CA PRO A 252 26.28 1.07 -55.50
C PRO A 252 25.93 2.14 -56.52
N GLY A 253 26.58 3.31 -56.41
CA GLY A 253 26.38 4.46 -57.30
C GLY A 253 25.34 5.48 -56.82
N PHE A 254 24.82 5.33 -55.59
CA PHE A 254 23.84 6.24 -54.97
C PHE A 254 24.43 7.09 -53.83
N ASP A 255 25.77 7.24 -53.75
CA ASP A 255 26.46 7.90 -52.63
C ASP A 255 25.99 9.35 -52.37
N ALA A 256 25.56 10.06 -53.43
CA ALA A 256 25.04 11.43 -53.33
C ALA A 256 23.75 11.57 -52.51
N PHE A 257 23.03 10.46 -52.27
CA PHE A 257 21.80 10.39 -51.49
C PHE A 257 21.96 9.50 -50.24
N GLY A 258 23.21 9.28 -49.80
CA GLY A 258 23.54 8.38 -48.69
C GLY A 258 22.89 8.75 -47.35
N ASP A 259 22.50 10.02 -47.17
CA ASP A 259 21.88 10.52 -45.93
C ASP A 259 20.34 10.32 -45.87
N LEU A 260 19.70 9.80 -46.93
CA LEU A 260 18.26 9.54 -46.91
C LEU A 260 17.93 8.44 -45.89
N GLU A 261 17.16 8.82 -44.87
CA GLU A 261 16.81 7.97 -43.73
C GLU A 261 15.30 7.78 -43.59
N HIS A 262 14.89 6.54 -43.35
CA HIS A 262 13.57 6.18 -42.87
C HIS A 262 13.67 5.81 -41.39
N TYR A 263 12.86 6.46 -40.56
CA TYR A 263 12.77 6.22 -39.12
C TYR A 263 11.37 5.69 -38.77
N ASP A 264 11.30 4.61 -37.99
CA ASP A 264 10.03 4.02 -37.55
C ASP A 264 10.03 3.68 -36.05
N TYR A 265 8.88 3.90 -35.41
CA TYR A 265 8.55 3.51 -34.04
C TYR A 265 7.07 3.11 -33.99
N PRO A 266 6.72 1.96 -33.39
CA PRO A 266 7.58 1.01 -32.69
C PRO A 266 8.19 -0.08 -33.60
N GLY A 267 9.40 -0.52 -33.28
CA GLY A 267 10.14 -1.54 -34.04
C GLY A 267 9.66 -2.99 -33.83
N GLY A 268 8.93 -3.28 -32.75
CA GLY A 268 8.40 -4.61 -32.45
C GLY A 268 9.44 -5.57 -31.84
N TYR A 269 10.36 -5.05 -31.03
CA TYR A 269 11.40 -5.85 -30.35
C TYR A 269 11.81 -5.24 -29.01
N VAL A 270 12.30 -6.08 -28.11
CA VAL A 270 12.96 -5.67 -26.85
C VAL A 270 14.38 -6.21 -26.73
N ASP A 271 14.72 -7.19 -27.56
CA ASP A 271 16.06 -7.75 -27.69
C ASP A 271 16.84 -7.02 -28.80
N PRO A 272 18.02 -6.45 -28.50
CA PRO A 272 18.79 -5.68 -29.50
C PRO A 272 19.26 -6.48 -30.71
N ASP A 273 19.54 -7.78 -30.58
CA ASP A 273 20.00 -8.60 -31.71
C ASP A 273 18.83 -8.86 -32.68
N HIS A 274 17.64 -9.10 -32.14
CA HIS A 274 16.42 -9.12 -32.96
C HIS A 274 16.14 -7.76 -33.61
N GLY A 275 16.36 -6.65 -32.89
CA GLY A 275 16.24 -5.30 -33.45
C GLY A 275 17.17 -5.04 -34.63
N GLU A 276 18.42 -5.49 -34.56
CA GLU A 276 19.38 -5.41 -35.67
C GLU A 276 18.89 -6.21 -36.88
N SER A 277 18.39 -7.44 -36.65
CA SER A 277 17.80 -8.28 -37.69
C SER A 277 16.59 -7.62 -38.35
N ARG A 278 15.74 -6.95 -37.56
CA ARG A 278 14.58 -6.20 -38.08
C ARG A 278 15.00 -4.99 -38.89
N ALA A 279 15.92 -4.16 -38.39
CA ALA A 279 16.45 -3.02 -39.13
C ALA A 279 17.01 -3.45 -40.50
N ARG A 280 17.81 -4.53 -40.52
CA ARG A 280 18.34 -5.11 -41.76
C ARG A 280 17.22 -5.59 -42.68
N THR A 281 16.24 -6.31 -42.14
CA THR A 281 15.08 -6.77 -42.92
C THR A 281 14.33 -5.59 -43.54
N ARG A 282 14.11 -4.48 -42.82
CA ARG A 282 13.48 -3.27 -43.37
C ARG A 282 14.31 -2.64 -44.49
N ALA A 283 15.64 -2.63 -44.37
CA ALA A 283 16.51 -2.18 -45.46
C ALA A 283 16.46 -3.11 -46.69
N GLU A 284 16.26 -4.40 -46.48
CA GLU A 284 16.14 -5.42 -47.54
C GLU A 284 14.73 -5.51 -48.14
N GLU A 285 13.73 -4.84 -47.53
CA GLU A 285 12.34 -4.90 -47.97
C GLU A 285 12.20 -4.39 -49.40
N TRP A 286 11.44 -5.17 -50.16
CA TRP A 286 10.89 -4.73 -51.43
C TRP A 286 9.84 -3.64 -51.15
N TRP A 287 10.15 -2.38 -51.44
CA TRP A 287 9.22 -1.28 -51.19
C TRP A 287 8.18 -1.24 -52.30
N ALA A 288 6.91 -1.35 -51.91
CA ALA A 288 5.78 -1.13 -52.80
C ALA A 288 5.02 0.07 -52.28
N GLU A 289 5.50 1.27 -52.63
CA GLU A 289 4.63 2.43 -52.43
C GLU A 289 3.48 2.32 -53.43
N PRO A 290 2.22 2.31 -52.98
CA PRO A 290 1.09 2.23 -53.88
C PRO A 290 0.91 3.62 -54.53
N SER A 291 1.67 3.89 -55.59
CA SER A 291 1.48 5.10 -56.40
C SER A 291 0.12 5.11 -57.11
N SER A 292 -0.55 3.95 -57.26
CA SER A 292 -1.95 3.84 -57.69
C SER A 292 -2.61 2.51 -57.29
N PRO A 293 -3.91 2.49 -56.94
CA PRO A 293 -4.65 1.25 -56.69
C PRO A 293 -4.82 0.46 -58.00
N GLY A 294 -4.01 -0.57 -58.18
CA GLY A 294 -4.06 -1.47 -59.35
C GLY A 294 -2.69 -1.78 -59.95
N GLU A 295 -1.66 -0.99 -59.64
CA GLU A 295 -0.30 -1.18 -60.13
C GLU A 295 0.57 -1.77 -59.02
N ALA A 296 0.72 -3.10 -59.03
CA ALA A 296 1.71 -3.78 -58.22
C ALA A 296 3.08 -3.65 -58.89
N GLU A 297 3.65 -2.46 -58.84
CA GLU A 297 5.05 -2.20 -59.12
C GLU A 297 5.71 -1.76 -57.82
N GLY A 298 5.96 -2.71 -56.92
CA GLY A 298 7.00 -2.45 -55.93
C GLY A 298 8.32 -2.37 -56.67
N ILE A 299 9.11 -1.34 -56.40
CA ILE A 299 10.37 -1.12 -57.09
C ILE A 299 11.48 -1.39 -56.08
N ASN A 300 12.45 -2.17 -56.52
CA ASN A 300 13.71 -2.28 -55.83
C ASN A 300 14.72 -1.36 -56.50
N TRP A 301 15.73 -0.90 -55.78
CA TRP A 301 16.74 0.02 -56.31
C TRP A 301 17.43 -0.52 -57.57
N HIS A 302 17.42 -1.85 -57.77
CA HIS A 302 17.77 -2.50 -59.03
C HIS A 302 16.82 -3.68 -59.30
N GLN A 303 16.20 -3.68 -60.48
CA GLN A 303 15.33 -4.75 -60.98
C GLN A 303 15.52 -4.92 -62.48
N VAL A 304 15.25 -6.13 -62.97
CA VAL A 304 15.13 -6.41 -64.40
C VAL A 304 13.76 -6.99 -64.73
N ASP A 305 13.20 -6.57 -65.85
CA ASP A 305 11.98 -7.11 -66.43
C ASP A 305 12.30 -7.65 -67.82
N ALA A 306 11.83 -8.87 -68.10
CA ALA A 306 12.26 -9.61 -69.27
C ALA A 306 11.12 -10.44 -69.86
N ARG A 307 11.23 -10.74 -71.15
CA ARG A 307 10.33 -11.62 -71.89
C ARG A 307 11.12 -12.77 -72.49
N THR A 308 10.59 -13.98 -72.40
CA THR A 308 11.23 -15.20 -72.92
C THR A 308 10.19 -16.18 -73.45
N ASN A 309 10.61 -17.01 -74.40
CA ASN A 309 9.87 -18.20 -74.84
C ASN A 309 10.19 -19.44 -73.99
N SER A 310 11.01 -19.32 -72.94
CA SER A 310 11.37 -20.45 -72.09
C SER A 310 10.18 -20.98 -71.28
N MET A 311 9.99 -22.30 -71.33
CA MET A 311 8.96 -23.00 -70.58
C MET A 311 9.39 -23.28 -69.13
N SER A 312 10.68 -23.10 -68.83
CA SER A 312 11.31 -23.52 -67.58
C SER A 312 11.44 -22.41 -66.54
N VAL A 313 11.51 -21.14 -66.97
CA VAL A 313 11.69 -19.97 -66.09
C VAL A 313 10.59 -19.87 -65.03
N ARG A 314 10.97 -19.86 -63.75
CA ARG A 314 9.99 -19.86 -62.65
C ARG A 314 10.42 -19.02 -61.47
N VAL A 315 9.44 -18.50 -60.73
CA VAL A 315 9.69 -17.79 -59.48
C VAL A 315 10.54 -18.63 -58.54
N GLY A 316 11.52 -17.99 -57.90
CA GLY A 316 12.46 -18.62 -56.98
C GLY A 316 13.63 -19.33 -57.66
N SER A 317 13.66 -19.44 -58.99
CA SER A 317 14.81 -20.01 -59.71
C SER A 317 15.95 -18.99 -59.88
N LEU A 318 17.19 -19.49 -59.88
CA LEU A 318 18.37 -18.72 -60.27
C LEU A 318 18.66 -18.90 -61.77
N LEU A 319 18.59 -17.80 -62.52
CA LEU A 319 18.80 -17.75 -63.97
C LEU A 319 20.02 -16.91 -64.30
N LYS A 320 20.96 -17.44 -65.10
CA LYS A 320 22.06 -16.66 -65.67
C LYS A 320 21.68 -16.10 -67.04
N LEU A 321 21.83 -14.78 -67.23
CA LEU A 321 21.70 -14.18 -68.56
C LEU A 321 23.06 -14.23 -69.27
N GLU A 322 23.05 -14.60 -70.55
CA GLU A 322 24.25 -14.60 -71.38
C GLU A 322 24.03 -13.84 -72.70
N ARG A 323 25.11 -13.37 -73.33
CA ARG A 323 25.10 -12.69 -74.64
C ARG A 323 24.29 -11.38 -74.72
N HIS A 324 23.96 -10.76 -73.60
CA HIS A 324 23.40 -9.42 -73.61
C HIS A 324 24.47 -8.38 -74.01
N PRO A 325 24.19 -7.42 -74.91
CA PRO A 325 25.17 -6.42 -75.39
C PRO A 325 25.81 -5.59 -74.28
N ARG A 326 25.05 -5.34 -73.21
CA ARG A 326 25.54 -4.68 -72.00
C ARG A 326 26.16 -5.73 -71.07
N SER A 327 27.49 -5.69 -70.93
CA SER A 327 28.28 -6.75 -70.27
C SER A 327 27.91 -6.99 -68.81
N ASP A 328 27.65 -5.93 -68.04
CA ASP A 328 27.24 -5.98 -66.63
C ASP A 328 25.90 -6.71 -66.40
N GLN A 329 25.06 -6.85 -67.42
CA GLN A 329 23.80 -7.59 -67.34
C GLN A 329 23.99 -9.10 -67.44
N ASN A 330 25.16 -9.59 -67.88
CA ASN A 330 25.43 -11.02 -68.03
C ASN A 330 25.84 -11.66 -66.69
N THR A 331 24.95 -11.59 -65.71
CA THR A 331 25.13 -12.12 -64.35
C THR A 331 24.01 -13.10 -64.01
N GLN A 332 24.02 -13.64 -62.80
CA GLN A 332 22.97 -14.49 -62.26
C GLN A 332 21.90 -13.63 -61.56
N TYR A 333 20.64 -13.99 -61.79
CA TYR A 333 19.47 -13.30 -61.25
C TYR A 333 18.57 -14.28 -60.51
N LEU A 334 17.94 -13.80 -59.43
CA LEU A 334 16.83 -14.46 -58.76
C LEU A 334 15.53 -14.00 -59.41
N VAL A 335 14.77 -14.92 -60.01
CA VAL A 335 13.45 -14.64 -60.58
C VAL A 335 12.44 -14.39 -59.46
N THR A 336 11.96 -13.16 -59.34
CA THR A 336 11.05 -12.73 -58.26
C THR A 336 9.58 -12.84 -58.66
N ARG A 337 9.26 -12.68 -59.95
CA ARG A 337 7.90 -12.75 -60.49
C ARG A 337 7.89 -13.42 -61.86
N THR A 338 6.82 -14.15 -62.17
CA THR A 338 6.57 -14.67 -63.52
C THR A 338 5.10 -14.49 -63.90
N ARG A 339 4.85 -14.24 -65.18
CA ARG A 339 3.54 -14.28 -65.84
C ARG A 339 3.67 -15.11 -67.10
N TYR A 340 3.02 -16.27 -67.11
CA TYR A 340 2.87 -17.11 -68.28
C TYR A 340 1.59 -16.79 -69.03
N GLU A 341 1.68 -16.74 -70.35
CA GLU A 341 0.53 -16.86 -71.25
C GLU A 341 0.77 -18.05 -72.17
N ILE A 342 -0.12 -19.03 -72.08
CA ILE A 342 -0.05 -20.26 -72.87
C ILE A 342 -1.37 -20.41 -73.63
N ASP A 343 -1.29 -20.47 -74.95
CA ASP A 343 -2.44 -20.61 -75.85
C ASP A 343 -2.18 -21.83 -76.75
N LEU A 344 -3.11 -22.77 -76.80
CA LEU A 344 -3.07 -23.85 -77.78
C LEU A 344 -3.79 -23.45 -79.06
N ALA A 345 -3.39 -24.06 -80.17
CA ALA A 345 -4.14 -24.00 -81.40
C ALA A 345 -5.55 -24.55 -81.19
N ASP A 346 -6.50 -23.95 -81.90
CA ASP A 346 -7.90 -24.35 -81.81
C ASP A 346 -8.08 -25.82 -82.23
N TYR A 347 -8.88 -26.56 -81.45
CA TYR A 347 -9.18 -27.98 -81.73
C TYR A 347 -9.99 -28.20 -83.01
N GLU A 348 -10.54 -27.13 -83.58
CA GLU A 348 -11.21 -27.12 -84.88
C GLU A 348 -10.57 -26.04 -85.75
N ALA A 349 -10.37 -26.32 -87.04
CA ALA A 349 -9.85 -25.33 -87.97
C ALA A 349 -10.95 -24.34 -88.37
N PHE A 350 -10.72 -23.06 -88.12
CA PHE A 350 -11.55 -21.95 -88.60
C PHE A 350 -10.65 -20.78 -89.04
N GLU A 351 -11.20 -19.88 -89.86
CA GLU A 351 -10.49 -18.72 -90.38
C GLU A 351 -10.00 -17.85 -89.21
N GLY A 352 -8.68 -17.66 -89.07
CA GLY A 352 -8.05 -17.00 -87.92
C GLY A 352 -7.54 -17.92 -86.80
N SER A 353 -7.44 -19.24 -87.03
CA SER A 353 -6.89 -20.20 -86.05
C SER A 353 -5.49 -19.80 -85.54
N GLN A 354 -5.30 -19.76 -84.23
CA GLN A 354 -4.02 -19.41 -83.60
C GLN A 354 -3.03 -20.59 -83.60
N SER A 355 -1.73 -20.31 -83.67
CA SER A 355 -0.69 -21.31 -83.40
C SER A 355 -0.45 -21.46 -81.91
N ASN A 356 0.14 -22.59 -81.49
CA ASN A 356 0.57 -22.75 -80.10
C ASN A 356 1.52 -21.61 -79.70
N ARG A 357 1.22 -20.94 -78.59
CA ARG A 357 2.01 -19.85 -78.01
C ARG A 357 2.33 -20.20 -76.56
N CYS A 358 3.58 -20.03 -76.15
CA CYS A 358 4.00 -20.10 -74.77
C CYS A 358 5.02 -18.99 -74.52
N GLU A 359 4.62 -17.97 -73.79
CA GLU A 359 5.47 -16.84 -73.45
C GLU A 359 5.48 -16.61 -71.94
N CYS A 360 6.64 -16.20 -71.43
CA CYS A 360 6.83 -15.83 -70.04
C CYS A 360 7.38 -14.42 -69.96
N TRP A 361 6.69 -13.55 -69.22
CA TRP A 361 7.25 -12.32 -68.68
C TRP A 361 7.75 -12.61 -67.28
N PHE A 362 8.94 -12.16 -66.93
CA PHE A 362 9.48 -12.34 -65.60
C PHE A 362 10.21 -11.09 -65.12
N SER A 363 10.16 -10.91 -63.80
CA SER A 363 10.96 -9.92 -63.10
C SER A 363 12.02 -10.64 -62.29
N ALA A 364 13.20 -10.04 -62.15
CA ALA A 364 14.28 -10.61 -61.38
C ALA A 364 15.16 -9.53 -60.74
N ILE A 365 15.97 -9.94 -59.77
CA ILE A 365 17.02 -9.12 -59.15
C ILE A 365 18.38 -9.79 -59.28
N ASP A 366 19.46 -9.01 -59.24
CA ASP A 366 20.81 -9.58 -59.15
C ASP A 366 20.87 -10.54 -57.95
N ALA A 367 21.36 -11.76 -58.17
CA ALA A 367 21.44 -12.77 -57.11
C ALA A 367 22.33 -12.32 -55.93
N LYS A 368 23.18 -11.30 -56.08
CA LYS A 368 23.94 -10.72 -54.96
C LYS A 368 23.08 -9.88 -54.01
N GLN A 369 21.89 -9.49 -54.45
CA GLN A 369 21.00 -8.65 -53.69
C GLN A 369 20.14 -9.49 -52.74
N PRO A 370 20.05 -9.13 -51.45
CA PRO A 370 19.10 -9.76 -50.53
C PRO A 370 17.65 -9.42 -50.92
N PHE A 371 16.73 -10.34 -50.60
CA PHE A 371 15.30 -10.17 -50.79
C PHE A 371 14.57 -10.33 -49.45
N ALA A 372 13.75 -9.34 -49.11
CA ALA A 372 12.69 -9.48 -48.11
C ALA A 372 11.34 -9.06 -48.73
N PRO A 373 10.24 -9.76 -48.38
CA PRO A 373 8.94 -9.47 -48.95
C PRO A 373 8.39 -8.13 -48.47
N ALA A 374 7.66 -7.43 -49.35
CA ALA A 374 6.95 -6.21 -49.00
C ALA A 374 5.88 -6.48 -47.91
N ARG A 375 5.76 -5.59 -46.92
CA ARG A 375 4.72 -5.64 -45.87
C ARG A 375 3.36 -5.14 -46.37
N THR A 376 2.80 -5.82 -47.37
CA THR A 376 1.50 -5.47 -47.97
C THR A 376 0.31 -5.98 -47.16
N THR A 377 0.52 -7.01 -46.34
CA THR A 377 -0.54 -7.62 -45.56
C THR A 377 -0.83 -6.75 -44.35
N ARG A 378 -2.04 -6.20 -44.27
CA ARG A 378 -2.42 -5.26 -43.20
C ARG A 378 -2.31 -5.93 -41.83
N LYS A 379 -1.53 -5.32 -40.93
CA LYS A 379 -1.53 -5.67 -39.51
C LYS A 379 -2.89 -5.28 -38.90
N PRO A 380 -3.52 -6.13 -38.06
CA PRO A 380 -4.75 -5.78 -37.38
C PRO A 380 -4.54 -4.58 -36.45
N PHE A 381 -5.54 -3.72 -36.38
CA PHE A 381 -5.54 -2.53 -35.54
C PHE A 381 -6.77 -2.55 -34.62
N VAL A 382 -6.55 -2.45 -33.31
CA VAL A 382 -7.62 -2.35 -32.32
C VAL A 382 -8.03 -0.89 -32.20
N GLN A 383 -9.23 -0.57 -32.70
CA GLN A 383 -9.71 0.82 -32.83
C GLN A 383 -9.94 1.57 -31.52
N GLY A 384 -10.03 0.85 -30.40
CA GLY A 384 -10.28 1.44 -29.09
C GLY A 384 -10.23 0.41 -27.98
N PRO A 385 -10.34 0.86 -26.71
CA PRO A 385 -10.20 -0.02 -25.57
C PRO A 385 -11.34 -1.05 -25.50
N GLN A 386 -11.05 -2.16 -24.83
CA GLN A 386 -11.97 -3.27 -24.61
C GLN A 386 -12.04 -3.58 -23.12
N THR A 387 -13.04 -4.35 -22.69
CA THR A 387 -13.04 -4.91 -21.34
C THR A 387 -12.61 -6.36 -21.34
N ALA A 388 -12.00 -6.79 -20.23
CA ALA A 388 -11.55 -8.15 -20.00
C ALA A 388 -11.68 -8.51 -18.51
N ALA A 389 -11.81 -9.80 -18.21
CA ALA A 389 -11.84 -10.29 -16.83
C ALA A 389 -10.41 -10.66 -16.38
N VAL A 390 -10.01 -10.24 -15.18
CA VAL A 390 -8.72 -10.62 -14.59
C VAL A 390 -8.74 -12.10 -14.22
N VAL A 391 -7.66 -12.82 -14.51
CA VAL A 391 -7.53 -14.28 -14.31
C VAL A 391 -6.20 -14.65 -13.66
N GLY A 392 -6.14 -15.86 -13.09
CA GLY A 392 -4.94 -16.41 -12.45
C GLY A 392 -5.16 -17.87 -12.02
N PRO A 393 -4.22 -18.46 -11.27
CA PRO A 393 -4.33 -19.83 -10.80
C PRO A 393 -5.56 -20.05 -9.92
N GLY A 394 -6.14 -21.26 -9.99
CA GLY A 394 -7.29 -21.62 -9.16
C GLY A 394 -6.98 -21.53 -7.66
N GLY A 395 -7.87 -20.89 -6.89
CA GLY A 395 -7.74 -20.73 -5.43
C GLY A 395 -6.95 -19.49 -4.98
N ASP A 396 -6.43 -18.70 -5.92
CA ASP A 396 -5.88 -17.37 -5.64
C ASP A 396 -6.94 -16.28 -5.82
N GLU A 397 -6.86 -15.20 -5.04
CA GLU A 397 -7.66 -13.98 -5.25
C GLU A 397 -6.89 -12.90 -6.02
N ILE A 398 -5.55 -12.95 -5.94
CA ILE A 398 -4.63 -11.96 -6.52
C ILE A 398 -3.49 -12.73 -7.18
N TYR A 399 -3.26 -12.46 -8.46
CA TYR A 399 -2.14 -13.03 -9.21
C TYR A 399 -1.41 -11.91 -9.95
N THR A 400 -0.25 -11.52 -9.42
CA THR A 400 0.56 -10.40 -9.92
C THR A 400 2.04 -10.74 -9.90
N ASP A 401 2.81 -10.06 -10.73
CA ASP A 401 4.28 -10.17 -10.74
C ASP A 401 4.97 -8.96 -10.06
N SER A 402 6.31 -8.92 -10.11
CA SER A 402 7.15 -7.87 -9.52
C SER A 402 6.91 -6.46 -10.06
N TYR A 403 6.18 -6.32 -11.16
CA TYR A 403 5.85 -5.04 -11.79
C TYR A 403 4.40 -4.63 -11.57
N GLY A 404 3.64 -5.37 -10.75
CA GLY A 404 2.21 -5.10 -10.51
C GLY A 404 1.34 -5.45 -11.72
N ARG A 405 1.82 -6.31 -12.63
CA ARG A 405 1.08 -6.74 -13.83
C ARG A 405 0.10 -7.84 -13.47
N VAL A 406 -1.01 -7.93 -14.19
CA VAL A 406 -1.99 -9.01 -14.05
C VAL A 406 -2.21 -9.72 -15.38
N LYS A 407 -2.89 -10.86 -15.35
CA LYS A 407 -3.34 -11.56 -16.55
C LYS A 407 -4.85 -11.41 -16.71
N VAL A 408 -5.34 -11.43 -17.95
CA VAL A 408 -6.76 -11.28 -18.26
C VAL A 408 -7.21 -12.33 -19.26
N GLN A 409 -8.52 -12.55 -19.34
CA GLN A 409 -9.14 -13.19 -20.49
C GLN A 409 -10.06 -12.20 -21.18
N PHE A 410 -9.78 -11.94 -22.45
CA PHE A 410 -10.63 -11.15 -23.32
C PHE A 410 -11.93 -11.90 -23.65
N PHE A 411 -13.03 -11.17 -23.83
CA PHE A 411 -14.33 -11.79 -24.11
C PHE A 411 -14.44 -12.43 -25.50
N TRP A 412 -13.57 -12.07 -26.43
CA TRP A 412 -13.45 -12.73 -27.74
C TRP A 412 -12.54 -13.96 -27.72
N ASP A 413 -11.78 -14.19 -26.64
CA ASP A 413 -10.93 -15.36 -26.50
C ASP A 413 -11.76 -16.59 -26.13
N ARG A 414 -11.89 -17.50 -27.11
CA ARG A 414 -12.65 -18.75 -27.01
C ARG A 414 -11.80 -19.95 -26.62
N LEU A 415 -10.46 -19.82 -26.65
CA LEU A 415 -9.53 -20.91 -26.38
C LEU A 415 -8.97 -20.85 -24.95
N GLY A 416 -8.93 -19.65 -24.36
CA GLY A 416 -8.57 -19.44 -22.95
C GLY A 416 -9.51 -20.17 -21.98
N LYS A 417 -8.93 -20.69 -20.89
CA LYS A 417 -9.62 -21.50 -19.87
C LYS A 417 -9.96 -20.71 -18.60
N ARG A 418 -9.80 -19.38 -18.63
CA ARG A 418 -9.92 -18.46 -17.49
C ARG A 418 -8.92 -18.76 -16.37
N ASP A 419 -7.70 -19.11 -16.76
CA ASP A 419 -6.59 -19.45 -15.88
C ASP A 419 -5.36 -18.56 -16.14
N GLU A 420 -4.26 -18.83 -15.45
CA GLU A 420 -2.98 -18.12 -15.59
C GLU A 420 -2.33 -18.22 -16.98
N ASN A 421 -2.88 -19.02 -17.90
CA ASN A 421 -2.38 -19.20 -19.26
C ASN A 421 -3.20 -18.44 -20.30
N SER A 422 -4.22 -17.68 -19.90
CA SER A 422 -5.14 -17.00 -20.84
C SER A 422 -4.47 -15.82 -21.59
N SER A 423 -3.55 -15.09 -20.94
CA SER A 423 -2.81 -13.99 -21.56
C SER A 423 -1.36 -13.87 -21.08
N CYS A 424 -0.62 -12.97 -21.72
CA CYS A 424 0.64 -12.45 -21.18
C CYS A 424 0.41 -11.60 -19.92
N TRP A 425 1.51 -11.17 -19.30
CA TRP A 425 1.47 -10.20 -18.21
C TRP A 425 1.22 -8.78 -18.72
N ILE A 426 0.10 -8.19 -18.31
CA ILE A 426 -0.37 -6.89 -18.78
C ILE A 426 -0.13 -5.83 -17.69
N ARG A 427 0.53 -4.73 -18.06
CA ARG A 427 0.76 -3.59 -17.15
C ARG A 427 -0.55 -2.92 -16.78
N VAL A 428 -0.62 -2.46 -15.53
CA VAL A 428 -1.80 -1.79 -14.98
C VAL A 428 -1.48 -0.31 -14.78
N SER A 429 -2.32 0.56 -15.30
CA SER A 429 -2.30 1.98 -15.00
C SER A 429 -2.68 2.19 -13.53
N HIS A 430 -1.92 3.06 -12.87
CA HIS A 430 -2.08 3.39 -11.47
C HIS A 430 -2.41 4.88 -11.32
N LEU A 431 -3.10 5.25 -10.23
CA LEU A 431 -3.48 6.65 -9.97
C LEU A 431 -2.25 7.57 -9.87
N TRP A 432 -1.14 7.05 -9.32
CA TRP A 432 0.12 7.76 -9.19
C TRP A 432 1.27 6.76 -9.14
N ALA A 433 2.33 6.92 -9.95
CA ALA A 433 3.44 5.98 -10.02
C ALA A 433 4.80 6.69 -10.14
N GLY A 434 5.65 6.54 -9.12
CA GLY A 434 7.00 7.07 -9.05
C GLY A 434 8.05 6.02 -8.67
N LYS A 435 9.31 6.43 -8.56
CA LYS A 435 10.44 5.54 -8.23
C LYS A 435 10.39 5.11 -6.75
N GLY A 436 9.68 4.03 -6.45
CA GLY A 436 9.54 3.48 -5.10
C GLY A 436 8.41 4.12 -4.26
N TRP A 437 7.52 4.88 -4.89
CA TRP A 437 6.41 5.57 -4.23
C TRP A 437 5.23 5.75 -5.20
N GLY A 438 4.01 5.93 -4.69
CA GLY A 438 2.80 6.10 -5.51
C GLY A 438 1.57 5.38 -4.92
N ALA A 439 0.50 5.30 -5.71
CA ALA A 439 -0.76 4.66 -5.35
C ALA A 439 -0.94 3.33 -6.10
N VAL A 440 -0.93 2.22 -5.36
CA VAL A 440 -1.02 0.87 -5.94
C VAL A 440 -2.34 0.20 -5.51
N ALA A 441 -3.13 -0.19 -6.51
CA ALA A 441 -4.30 -1.04 -6.32
C ALA A 441 -4.25 -2.10 -7.42
N ILE A 442 -3.92 -3.34 -7.07
CA ILE A 442 -3.78 -4.44 -8.03
C ILE A 442 -5.18 -5.03 -8.34
N PRO A 443 -5.59 -5.11 -9.62
CA PRO A 443 -6.83 -5.80 -9.99
C PRO A 443 -6.82 -7.26 -9.51
N ARG A 444 -7.94 -7.70 -8.93
CA ARG A 444 -8.10 -9.06 -8.41
C ARG A 444 -8.76 -9.98 -9.43
N ILE A 445 -8.52 -11.28 -9.31
CA ILE A 445 -9.13 -12.31 -10.17
C ILE A 445 -10.65 -12.16 -10.14
N GLY A 446 -11.28 -12.20 -11.31
CA GLY A 446 -12.72 -12.00 -11.50
C GLY A 446 -13.17 -10.55 -11.70
N GLN A 447 -12.32 -9.56 -11.43
CA GLN A 447 -12.66 -8.15 -11.67
C GLN A 447 -12.60 -7.80 -13.16
N GLU A 448 -13.46 -6.88 -13.59
CA GLU A 448 -13.47 -6.36 -14.96
C GLU A 448 -12.56 -5.13 -15.08
N VAL A 449 -11.68 -5.17 -16.08
CA VAL A 449 -10.72 -4.10 -16.37
C VAL A 449 -10.89 -3.61 -17.79
N ILE A 450 -10.56 -2.33 -18.02
CA ILE A 450 -10.46 -1.73 -19.35
C ILE A 450 -9.02 -1.94 -19.84
N VAL A 451 -8.87 -2.57 -20.98
CA VAL A 451 -7.61 -2.85 -21.67
C VAL A 451 -7.54 -2.02 -22.94
N ASP A 452 -6.54 -1.16 -23.01
CA ASP A 452 -6.13 -0.46 -24.20
C ASP A 452 -4.94 -1.17 -24.87
N PHE A 453 -4.56 -0.74 -26.07
CA PHE A 453 -3.54 -1.39 -26.88
C PHE A 453 -2.57 -0.33 -27.41
N LEU A 454 -1.29 -0.43 -27.03
CA LEU A 454 -0.27 0.55 -27.42
C LEU A 454 -0.13 0.57 -28.95
N GLU A 455 -0.24 1.75 -29.57
CA GLU A 455 -0.27 1.92 -31.04
C GLU A 455 -1.42 1.14 -31.72
N GLY A 456 -2.48 0.82 -30.98
CA GLY A 456 -3.58 -0.03 -31.45
C GLY A 456 -3.16 -1.48 -31.75
N ASP A 457 -1.96 -1.90 -31.32
CA ASP A 457 -1.40 -3.22 -31.61
C ASP A 457 -1.99 -4.27 -30.66
N PRO A 458 -2.74 -5.28 -31.16
CA PRO A 458 -3.34 -6.32 -30.31
C PRO A 458 -2.29 -7.14 -29.54
N ASP A 459 -1.02 -7.11 -29.94
CA ASP A 459 0.10 -7.78 -29.25
C ASP A 459 0.61 -6.99 -28.03
N ARG A 460 0.16 -5.72 -27.83
CA ARG A 460 0.66 -4.81 -26.78
C ARG A 460 -0.46 -4.28 -25.87
N PRO A 461 -1.19 -5.14 -25.15
CA PRO A 461 -2.24 -4.70 -24.24
C PRO A 461 -1.67 -3.95 -23.02
N ILE A 462 -2.45 -3.00 -22.49
CA ILE A 462 -2.21 -2.28 -21.24
C ILE A 462 -3.54 -1.98 -20.54
N ILE A 463 -3.65 -2.23 -19.25
CA ILE A 463 -4.87 -1.94 -18.49
C ILE A 463 -4.88 -0.46 -18.12
N THR A 464 -5.93 0.26 -18.50
CA THR A 464 -6.06 1.72 -18.30
C THR A 464 -7.16 2.09 -17.31
N GLY A 465 -8.05 1.15 -16.96
CA GLY A 465 -9.17 1.43 -16.06
C GLY A 465 -9.81 0.17 -15.47
N ARG A 466 -10.80 0.40 -14.61
CA ARG A 466 -11.62 -0.63 -13.94
C ARG A 466 -13.06 -0.18 -14.01
N VAL A 467 -13.98 -1.14 -14.12
CA VAL A 467 -15.42 -0.86 -14.15
C VAL A 467 -16.14 -1.83 -13.22
N TYR A 468 -17.22 -1.33 -12.61
CA TYR A 468 -18.19 -2.18 -11.92
C TYR A 468 -19.16 -2.80 -12.92
N ASN A 469 -19.72 -3.96 -12.57
CA ASN A 469 -20.73 -4.66 -13.35
C ASN A 469 -21.76 -5.33 -12.42
N ALA A 470 -22.70 -6.11 -12.95
CA ALA A 470 -23.77 -6.70 -12.16
C ALA A 470 -23.29 -7.72 -11.10
N GLU A 471 -22.12 -8.33 -11.29
CA GLU A 471 -21.51 -9.26 -10.33
C GLU A 471 -20.55 -8.52 -9.36
N GLN A 472 -19.88 -7.49 -9.86
CA GLN A 472 -18.95 -6.63 -9.14
C GLN A 472 -19.60 -5.26 -8.97
N MET A 473 -20.60 -5.16 -8.10
CA MET A 473 -21.33 -3.90 -7.86
C MET A 473 -20.48 -2.87 -7.09
N PRO A 474 -20.76 -1.56 -7.24
CA PRO A 474 -20.14 -0.52 -6.43
C PRO A 474 -20.31 -0.77 -4.91
N PRO A 475 -19.37 -0.30 -4.07
CA PRO A 475 -19.36 -0.61 -2.63
C PRO A 475 -20.50 0.02 -1.83
N TYR A 476 -21.12 1.06 -2.36
CA TYR A 476 -22.23 1.80 -1.73
C TYR A 476 -23.48 1.57 -2.56
N GLU A 477 -24.61 1.32 -1.91
CA GLU A 477 -25.87 1.05 -2.61
C GLU A 477 -26.31 2.28 -3.42
N LEU A 478 -26.37 2.14 -4.74
CA LEU A 478 -26.79 3.18 -5.66
C LEU A 478 -28.19 2.89 -6.22
N PRO A 479 -29.04 3.92 -6.43
CA PRO A 479 -28.73 5.35 -6.33
C PRO A 479 -28.90 5.96 -4.92
N ALA A 480 -29.27 5.18 -3.90
CA ALA A 480 -29.60 5.69 -2.57
C ALA A 480 -28.46 6.51 -1.92
N ASN A 481 -27.21 6.10 -2.11
CA ASN A 481 -26.02 6.72 -1.55
C ASN A 481 -25.18 7.48 -2.59
N MET A 482 -25.84 8.20 -3.52
CA MET A 482 -25.16 8.92 -4.61
C MET A 482 -24.18 10.02 -4.17
N THR A 483 -24.28 10.47 -2.91
CA THR A 483 -23.39 11.48 -2.30
C THR A 483 -22.19 10.86 -1.57
N GLN A 484 -22.07 9.53 -1.55
CA GLN A 484 -20.93 8.84 -0.94
C GLN A 484 -19.82 8.59 -1.97
N SER A 485 -18.59 8.88 -1.57
CA SER A 485 -17.37 8.60 -2.35
C SER A 485 -16.27 8.05 -1.44
N GLY A 486 -15.29 7.33 -2.01
CA GLY A 486 -14.16 6.84 -1.21
C GLY A 486 -13.49 5.60 -1.76
N ILE A 487 -12.65 5.00 -0.90
CA ILE A 487 -11.87 3.80 -1.19
C ILE A 487 -12.24 2.75 -0.15
N LYS A 488 -12.79 1.63 -0.60
CA LYS A 488 -13.10 0.46 0.23
C LYS A 488 -12.32 -0.75 -0.26
N SER A 489 -11.48 -1.29 0.62
CA SER A 489 -10.70 -2.49 0.35
C SER A 489 -11.44 -3.77 0.81
N ARG A 490 -10.77 -4.91 0.69
CA ARG A 490 -11.28 -6.21 1.14
C ARG A 490 -10.10 -7.03 1.66
N SER A 491 -10.21 -7.62 2.85
CA SER A 491 -9.19 -8.54 3.34
C SER A 491 -8.97 -9.70 2.35
N SER A 492 -7.73 -10.13 2.18
CA SER A 492 -7.34 -11.20 1.25
C SER A 492 -6.35 -12.14 1.95
N LYS A 493 -6.47 -13.46 1.86
CA LYS A 493 -7.53 -14.23 1.19
C LYS A 493 -8.73 -14.50 2.11
N GLY A 494 -9.91 -14.74 1.55
CA GLY A 494 -11.11 -15.22 2.24
C GLY A 494 -11.89 -14.15 3.00
N GLY A 495 -11.67 -12.86 2.71
CA GLY A 495 -12.39 -11.77 3.37
C GLY A 495 -13.87 -11.74 3.00
N SER A 496 -14.74 -11.69 4.01
CA SER A 496 -16.18 -11.47 3.81
C SER A 496 -16.50 -10.00 3.54
N GLY A 497 -17.78 -9.70 3.27
CA GLY A 497 -18.30 -8.34 3.14
C GLY A 497 -18.00 -7.41 4.33
N ALA A 498 -17.76 -7.97 5.52
CA ALA A 498 -17.44 -7.22 6.73
C ALA A 498 -15.95 -6.87 6.86
N ASN A 499 -15.05 -7.63 6.23
CA ASN A 499 -13.61 -7.48 6.45
C ASN A 499 -13.00 -6.48 5.46
N CYS A 500 -12.77 -5.24 5.87
CA CYS A 500 -12.26 -4.19 4.98
C CYS A 500 -11.55 -3.06 5.72
N ASN A 501 -10.63 -2.38 5.04
CA ASN A 501 -10.24 -1.02 5.38
C ASN A 501 -11.01 -0.04 4.46
N GLU A 502 -11.51 1.06 5.00
CA GLU A 502 -12.35 2.03 4.28
C GLU A 502 -11.98 3.48 4.65
N LEU A 503 -11.86 4.32 3.62
CA LEU A 503 -11.91 5.78 3.73
C LEU A 503 -13.10 6.27 2.90
N ARG A 504 -14.13 6.80 3.56
CA ARG A 504 -15.37 7.25 2.91
C ARG A 504 -15.68 8.71 3.27
N PHE A 505 -16.09 9.46 2.26
CA PHE A 505 -16.63 10.81 2.36
C PHE A 505 -18.13 10.77 2.03
N GLU A 506 -18.95 11.35 2.90
CA GLU A 506 -20.38 11.57 2.72
C GLU A 506 -20.61 13.07 2.56
N ASP A 507 -21.11 13.48 1.39
CA ASP A 507 -21.37 14.87 1.03
C ASP A 507 -22.85 15.26 1.14
N LYS A 508 -23.68 14.43 1.79
CA LYS A 508 -25.08 14.78 2.06
C LYS A 508 -25.17 15.95 3.02
N LYS A 509 -25.64 17.09 2.52
CA LYS A 509 -25.80 18.33 3.27
C LYS A 509 -26.54 18.16 4.61
N GLY A 510 -25.92 18.58 5.70
CA GLY A 510 -26.44 18.48 7.07
C GLY A 510 -26.25 17.10 7.71
N ALA A 511 -25.59 16.17 7.03
CA ALA A 511 -25.25 14.84 7.48
C ALA A 511 -23.86 14.41 6.97
N GLU A 512 -22.98 15.38 6.72
CA GLU A 512 -21.64 15.15 6.19
C GLU A 512 -20.82 14.28 7.16
N GLN A 513 -20.04 13.35 6.61
CA GLN A 513 -19.23 12.42 7.41
C GLN A 513 -17.94 12.05 6.68
N VAL A 514 -16.84 11.99 7.44
CA VAL A 514 -15.62 11.27 7.04
C VAL A 514 -15.52 10.01 7.91
N LEU A 515 -15.49 8.84 7.28
CA LEU A 515 -15.25 7.57 7.95
C LEU A 515 -13.85 7.08 7.61
N LEU A 516 -13.06 6.82 8.66
CA LEU A 516 -11.84 6.02 8.59
C LEU A 516 -12.07 4.73 9.37
N HIS A 517 -12.03 3.60 8.68
CA HIS A 517 -12.19 2.28 9.26
C HIS A 517 -10.97 1.41 8.96
N ALA A 518 -10.33 0.91 10.02
CA ALA A 518 -9.24 -0.04 9.96
C ALA A 518 -9.73 -1.41 10.46
N GLU A 519 -9.55 -2.46 9.67
CA GLU A 519 -9.98 -3.82 10.02
C GLU A 519 -9.22 -4.38 11.24
N LYS A 520 -7.97 -3.96 11.43
CA LYS A 520 -7.08 -4.51 12.45
C LYS A 520 -6.30 -3.44 13.21
N ASN A 521 -5.14 -3.03 12.70
CA ASN A 521 -4.31 -2.00 13.30
C ASN A 521 -4.46 -0.69 12.52
N GLN A 522 -4.47 0.43 13.24
CA GLN A 522 -4.31 1.77 12.68
C GLN A 522 -3.08 2.41 13.30
N ASP A 523 -2.02 2.54 12.52
CA ASP A 523 -0.79 3.21 12.92
C ASP A 523 -0.77 4.63 12.30
N MET A 524 -0.41 5.64 13.10
CA MET A 524 -0.30 7.03 12.66
C MET A 524 1.03 7.60 13.14
N GLU A 525 1.81 8.15 12.21
CA GLU A 525 3.12 8.76 12.45
C GLU A 525 3.13 10.18 11.87
N VAL A 526 3.48 11.16 12.69
CA VAL A 526 3.53 12.58 12.32
C VAL A 526 4.91 13.12 12.72
N GLU A 527 5.71 13.49 11.74
CA GLU A 527 7.13 13.85 11.92
C GLU A 527 7.35 15.23 12.57
N HIS A 528 6.33 16.08 12.61
CA HIS A 528 6.44 17.43 13.16
C HIS A 528 5.23 17.75 14.05
N ASP A 529 4.21 18.43 13.52
CA ASP A 529 3.06 18.86 14.30
C ASP A 529 1.78 18.13 13.89
N GLU A 530 1.11 17.51 14.85
CA GLU A 530 -0.29 17.07 14.71
C GLU A 530 -1.19 18.15 15.34
N THR A 531 -2.15 18.68 14.57
CA THR A 531 -3.19 19.57 15.08
C THR A 531 -4.55 18.94 14.92
N HIS A 532 -5.35 18.91 15.99
CA HIS A 532 -6.69 18.36 15.97
C HIS A 532 -7.69 19.33 16.63
N TRP A 533 -8.66 19.81 15.85
CA TRP A 533 -9.72 20.70 16.31
C TRP A 533 -11.09 20.09 16.02
N VAL A 534 -11.95 20.05 17.04
CA VAL A 534 -13.31 19.51 16.95
C VAL A 534 -14.27 20.64 17.33
N GLY A 535 -15.15 21.04 16.40
CA GLY A 535 -16.06 22.18 16.60
C GLY A 535 -17.24 21.91 17.55
N HIS A 536 -17.50 20.65 17.90
CA HIS A 536 -18.55 20.23 18.83
C HIS A 536 -18.01 19.15 19.78
N ASP A 537 -18.54 17.92 19.73
CA ASP A 537 -18.19 16.84 20.67
C ASP A 537 -17.14 15.88 20.10
N ARG A 538 -16.21 15.43 20.98
CA ARG A 538 -15.32 14.30 20.73
C ARG A 538 -15.62 13.18 21.72
N LYS A 539 -16.00 12.00 21.22
CA LYS A 539 -16.14 10.77 22.01
C LYS A 539 -15.03 9.78 21.65
N ARG A 540 -14.35 9.23 22.65
CA ARG A 540 -13.32 8.19 22.50
C ARG A 540 -13.64 7.03 23.43
N THR A 541 -13.51 5.81 22.93
CA THR A 541 -13.67 4.57 23.69
C THR A 541 -12.46 3.68 23.42
N VAL A 542 -11.85 3.16 24.48
CA VAL A 542 -10.74 2.20 24.44
C VAL A 542 -11.14 1.06 25.35
N ASP A 543 -11.29 -0.14 24.81
CA ASP A 543 -11.88 -1.28 25.55
C ASP A 543 -10.88 -1.96 26.49
N HIS A 544 -9.57 -1.83 26.22
CA HIS A 544 -8.51 -2.45 27.01
C HIS A 544 -7.60 -1.38 27.65
N ASP A 545 -6.42 -1.14 27.08
CA ASP A 545 -5.42 -0.24 27.66
C ASP A 545 -5.19 1.01 26.81
N GLU A 546 -5.00 2.14 27.48
CA GLU A 546 -4.43 3.36 26.90
C GLU A 546 -3.11 3.69 27.60
N THR A 547 -2.07 3.96 26.82
CA THR A 547 -0.80 4.50 27.32
C THR A 547 -0.53 5.83 26.63
N THR A 548 -0.20 6.87 27.41
CA THR A 548 0.15 8.19 26.89
C THR A 548 1.52 8.58 27.43
N GLN A 549 2.46 8.93 26.54
CA GLN A 549 3.78 9.42 26.91
C GLN A 549 3.99 10.82 26.32
N VAL A 550 4.21 11.81 27.19
CA VAL A 550 4.54 13.18 26.79
C VAL A 550 5.95 13.48 27.27
N LYS A 551 6.87 13.81 26.36
CA LYS A 551 8.30 13.96 26.68
C LYS A 551 8.67 15.29 27.33
N HIS A 552 7.90 16.36 27.07
CA HIS A 552 8.16 17.69 27.60
C HIS A 552 6.98 18.15 28.46
N ASP A 553 6.06 18.96 27.92
CA ASP A 553 4.94 19.52 28.68
C ASP A 553 3.60 18.94 28.24
N CYS A 554 2.75 18.64 29.21
CA CYS A 554 1.33 18.38 29.01
C CYS A 554 0.52 19.49 29.68
N SER A 555 -0.22 20.27 28.89
CA SER A 555 -1.14 21.29 29.40
C SER A 555 -2.58 20.88 29.09
N ARG A 556 -3.45 20.92 30.11
CA ARG A 556 -4.87 20.60 29.99
C ARG A 556 -5.69 21.71 30.63
N THR A 557 -6.63 22.26 29.86
CA THR A 557 -7.60 23.26 30.34
C THR A 557 -9.01 22.72 30.14
N VAL A 558 -9.82 22.72 31.19
CA VAL A 558 -11.24 22.34 31.16
C VAL A 558 -12.05 23.55 31.61
N GLY A 559 -12.89 24.10 30.72
CA GLY A 559 -13.60 25.36 30.96
C GLY A 559 -14.83 25.24 31.88
N ASN A 560 -15.32 24.04 32.14
CA ASN A 560 -16.47 23.78 33.01
C ASN A 560 -16.15 22.66 34.01
N ASN A 561 -16.64 21.44 33.79
CA ASN A 561 -16.47 20.32 34.71
C ASN A 561 -15.51 19.26 34.16
N GLU A 562 -14.62 18.76 35.01
CA GLU A 562 -13.88 17.52 34.80
C GLU A 562 -14.40 16.46 35.78
N THR A 563 -14.63 15.24 35.30
CA THR A 563 -14.99 14.09 36.14
C THR A 563 -14.08 12.91 35.78
N THR A 564 -13.42 12.35 36.79
CA THR A 564 -12.50 11.22 36.64
C THR A 564 -12.92 10.11 37.60
N SER A 565 -13.18 8.91 37.06
CA SER A 565 -13.54 7.72 37.84
C SER A 565 -12.49 6.63 37.64
N ILE A 566 -11.92 6.12 38.72
CA ILE A 566 -10.88 5.07 38.71
C ILE A 566 -11.40 3.88 39.52
N GLY A 567 -11.48 2.71 38.90
CA GLY A 567 -12.11 1.53 39.52
C GLY A 567 -11.25 0.79 40.56
N VAL A 568 -9.92 0.90 40.48
CA VAL A 568 -9.00 0.16 41.37
C VAL A 568 -7.99 1.10 42.03
N ASN A 569 -6.91 1.48 41.33
CA ASN A 569 -5.81 2.25 41.91
C ASN A 569 -5.45 3.45 41.03
N ARG A 570 -5.09 4.58 41.66
CA ARG A 570 -4.37 5.70 41.04
C ARG A 570 -3.04 5.89 41.76
N THR A 571 -1.95 5.91 41.01
CA THR A 571 -0.61 6.23 41.50
C THR A 571 -0.11 7.49 40.80
N GLU A 572 0.44 8.43 41.55
CA GLU A 572 0.96 9.70 41.04
C GLU A 572 2.33 9.98 41.67
N THR A 573 3.30 10.33 40.83
CA THR A 573 4.67 10.65 41.24
C THR A 573 5.05 11.99 40.63
N VAL A 574 5.40 12.98 41.45
CA VAL A 574 5.82 14.31 41.01
C VAL A 574 7.28 14.53 41.38
N GLY A 575 8.14 14.78 40.39
CA GLY A 575 9.60 14.82 40.59
C GLY A 575 10.14 16.08 41.27
N ALA A 576 9.42 17.22 41.17
CA ALA A 576 9.84 18.49 41.76
C ALA A 576 8.75 19.11 42.65
N ASN A 577 7.75 19.77 42.06
CA ASN A 577 6.72 20.49 42.81
C ASN A 577 5.32 20.15 42.29
N GLU A 578 4.37 19.96 43.20
CA GLU A 578 2.94 19.95 42.92
C GLU A 578 2.30 21.19 43.54
N LYS A 579 1.48 21.93 42.75
CA LYS A 579 0.70 23.07 43.24
C LYS A 579 -0.78 22.85 42.92
N ILE A 580 -1.60 22.72 43.96
CA ILE A 580 -3.06 22.64 43.85
C ILE A 580 -3.65 23.93 44.41
N THR A 581 -4.43 24.66 43.60
CA THR A 581 -5.21 25.83 44.04
C THR A 581 -6.69 25.52 43.90
N ILE A 582 -7.46 25.69 44.98
CA ILE A 582 -8.91 25.45 45.00
C ILE A 582 -9.58 26.73 45.49
N MET A 583 -10.45 27.31 44.66
CA MET A 583 -11.03 28.65 44.94
C MET A 583 -12.17 28.63 45.95
N ALA A 584 -12.91 27.52 46.05
CA ALA A 584 -14.07 27.39 46.93
C ALA A 584 -13.87 26.24 47.94
N ASN A 585 -14.36 25.05 47.63
CA ASN A 585 -14.40 23.94 48.58
C ASN A 585 -13.59 22.74 48.07
N ARG A 586 -12.87 22.08 48.99
CA ARG A 586 -12.28 20.75 48.79
C ARG A 586 -12.85 19.79 49.84
N THR A 587 -13.47 18.71 49.39
CA THR A 587 -13.90 17.61 50.26
C THR A 587 -13.02 16.40 49.96
N LYS A 588 -12.42 15.79 51.00
CA LYS A 588 -11.63 14.56 50.88
C LYS A 588 -12.17 13.54 51.87
N THR A 589 -12.61 12.40 51.37
CA THR A 589 -13.08 11.26 52.17
C THR A 589 -12.13 10.09 51.94
N VAL A 590 -11.66 9.46 53.01
CA VAL A 590 -10.81 8.26 52.98
C VAL A 590 -11.42 7.23 53.90
N GLU A 591 -11.84 6.09 53.37
CA GLU A 591 -12.63 5.10 54.14
C GLU A 591 -11.79 4.24 55.09
N ALA A 592 -10.51 3.99 54.75
CA ALA A 592 -9.63 3.13 55.53
C ALA A 592 -8.53 3.92 56.27
N SER A 593 -7.47 4.32 55.56
CA SER A 593 -6.30 4.96 56.17
C SER A 593 -5.67 6.01 55.27
N GLU A 594 -5.21 7.12 55.86
CA GLU A 594 -4.37 8.13 55.21
C GLU A 594 -3.03 8.24 55.94
N THR A 595 -1.92 8.15 55.20
CA THR A 595 -0.56 8.38 55.72
C THR A 595 0.05 9.57 54.98
N SER A 596 0.59 10.53 55.73
CA SER A 596 1.31 11.68 55.17
C SER A 596 2.67 11.81 55.84
N THR A 597 3.73 11.74 55.05
CA THR A 597 5.13 11.86 55.51
C THR A 597 5.73 13.13 54.91
N VAL A 598 6.29 14.01 55.76
CA VAL A 598 6.98 15.23 55.34
C VAL A 598 8.35 15.26 55.99
N ALA A 599 9.42 15.22 55.17
CA ALA A 599 10.78 15.01 55.67
C ALA A 599 11.43 16.25 56.31
N LEU A 600 11.07 17.45 55.83
CA LEU A 600 11.67 18.71 56.28
C LEU A 600 10.68 19.55 57.09
N GLN A 601 9.69 20.12 56.43
CA GLN A 601 8.75 21.05 57.04
C GLN A 601 7.35 20.90 56.45
N ARG A 602 6.35 20.80 57.33
CA ARG A 602 4.93 20.96 56.99
C ARG A 602 4.41 22.22 57.66
N THR A 603 3.95 23.19 56.88
CA THR A 603 3.23 24.36 57.39
C THR A 603 1.73 24.14 57.19
N HIS A 604 0.94 24.26 58.25
CA HIS A 604 -0.52 24.21 58.20
C HIS A 604 -1.08 25.54 58.73
N THR A 605 -1.89 26.22 57.94
CA THR A 605 -2.48 27.51 58.28
C THR A 605 -3.98 27.46 58.03
N VAL A 606 -4.76 27.81 59.04
CA VAL A 606 -6.22 27.85 58.96
C VAL A 606 -6.69 29.26 59.31
N GLY A 607 -7.44 29.89 58.41
CA GLY A 607 -7.76 31.33 58.52
C GLY A 607 -8.91 31.67 59.47
N VAL A 608 -9.81 30.73 59.76
CA VAL A 608 -11.00 30.98 60.61
C VAL A 608 -11.11 29.97 61.73
N ASN A 609 -11.37 28.70 61.41
CA ASN A 609 -11.56 27.64 62.41
C ASN A 609 -11.03 26.29 61.89
N GLU A 610 -10.35 25.56 62.77
CA GLU A 610 -9.95 24.17 62.55
C GLU A 610 -10.70 23.30 63.57
N THR A 611 -11.39 22.25 63.14
CA THR A 611 -12.02 21.27 64.03
C THR A 611 -11.44 19.90 63.75
N ILE A 612 -10.77 19.32 64.75
CA ILE A 612 -10.21 17.97 64.70
C ILE A 612 -11.01 17.08 65.65
N THR A 613 -11.76 16.13 65.11
CA THR A 613 -12.46 15.11 65.90
C THR A 613 -11.74 13.78 65.74
N VAL A 614 -11.34 13.15 66.85
CA VAL A 614 -10.68 11.84 66.87
C VAL A 614 -11.53 10.88 67.70
N GLY A 615 -12.06 9.82 67.07
CA GLY A 615 -12.95 8.86 67.75
C GLY A 615 -12.24 7.82 68.63
N GLY A 616 -10.94 7.60 68.41
CA GLY A 616 -10.11 6.65 69.17
C GLY A 616 -9.06 7.36 70.02
N ALA A 617 -7.79 7.26 69.61
CA ALA A 617 -6.66 7.90 70.28
C ALA A 617 -5.93 8.87 69.35
N ARG A 618 -5.51 10.02 69.87
CA ARG A 618 -4.59 10.96 69.21
C ARG A 618 -3.26 10.93 69.94
N GLN A 619 -2.18 10.55 69.26
CA GLN A 619 -0.82 10.63 69.77
C GLN A 619 -0.07 11.75 69.04
N VAL A 620 0.58 12.64 69.81
CA VAL A 620 1.50 13.65 69.29
C VAL A 620 2.85 13.40 69.94
N SER A 621 3.89 13.18 69.12
CA SER A 621 5.26 12.98 69.58
C SER A 621 6.15 14.04 68.92
N VAL A 622 6.89 14.78 69.73
CA VAL A 622 7.78 15.85 69.27
C VAL A 622 9.20 15.58 69.77
N GLY A 623 10.16 15.51 68.85
CA GLY A 623 11.52 15.05 69.17
C GLY A 623 12.46 16.09 69.79
N ILE A 624 12.22 17.39 69.55
CA ILE A 624 13.12 18.47 70.03
C ILE A 624 12.33 19.53 70.80
N PHE A 625 11.40 20.21 70.13
CA PHE A 625 10.73 21.40 70.68
C PHE A 625 9.30 21.52 70.16
N GLN A 626 8.37 21.75 71.09
CA GLN A 626 6.99 22.10 70.79
C GLN A 626 6.66 23.44 71.46
N ALA A 627 6.17 24.41 70.69
CA ALA A 627 5.60 25.65 71.22
C ALA A 627 4.10 25.71 70.91
N LEU A 628 3.31 26.06 71.91
CA LEU A 628 1.91 26.41 71.77
C LEU A 628 1.73 27.86 72.22
N THR A 629 1.39 28.74 71.29
CA THR A 629 1.08 30.14 71.56
C THR A 629 -0.39 30.37 71.28
N VAL A 630 -1.14 30.88 72.26
CA VAL A 630 -2.59 31.15 72.12
C VAL A 630 -2.83 32.65 72.31
N GLY A 631 -3.48 33.28 71.34
CA GLY A 631 -3.59 34.75 71.28
C GLY A 631 -4.56 35.36 72.29
N THR A 632 -5.66 34.70 72.61
CA THR A 632 -6.70 35.23 73.52
C THR A 632 -6.92 34.34 74.73
N TYR A 633 -7.46 33.14 74.55
CA TYR A 633 -7.71 32.20 75.65
C TYR A 633 -7.56 30.74 75.17
N LEU A 634 -7.00 29.89 76.04
CA LEU A 634 -6.93 28.44 75.87
C LEU A 634 -7.82 27.80 76.94
N VAL A 635 -8.67 26.83 76.55
CA VAL A 635 -9.41 25.98 77.49
C VAL A 635 -9.03 24.53 77.20
N GLU A 636 -8.48 23.85 78.20
CA GLU A 636 -8.26 22.40 78.19
C GLU A 636 -9.26 21.76 79.16
N THR A 637 -10.13 20.89 78.64
CA THR A 637 -11.06 20.10 79.47
C THR A 637 -10.67 18.63 79.35
N ILE A 638 -10.43 17.98 80.48
CA ILE A 638 -9.94 16.59 80.54
C ILE A 638 -10.97 15.75 81.29
N GLY A 639 -11.54 14.76 80.61
CA GLY A 639 -12.69 14.01 81.11
C GLY A 639 -12.37 12.95 82.18
N ALA A 640 -11.12 12.48 82.27
CA ALA A 640 -10.72 11.46 83.24
C ALA A 640 -9.44 11.84 84.00
N HIS A 641 -8.27 11.69 83.37
CA HIS A 641 -6.98 11.93 84.02
C HIS A 641 -6.08 12.84 83.18
N HIS A 642 -5.47 13.83 83.84
CA HIS A 642 -4.36 14.61 83.29
C HIS A 642 -3.08 14.24 84.03
N ILE A 643 -2.10 13.68 83.32
CA ILE A 643 -0.78 13.38 83.87
C ILE A 643 0.24 14.24 83.13
N MET A 644 0.89 15.14 83.85
CA MET A 644 2.00 15.94 83.35
C MET A 644 3.29 15.48 84.04
N THR A 645 4.25 14.99 83.28
CA THR A 645 5.58 14.60 83.76
C THR A 645 6.62 15.48 83.11
N VAL A 646 7.41 16.18 83.92
CA VAL A 646 8.45 17.10 83.46
C VAL A 646 9.81 16.58 83.92
N GLY A 647 10.73 16.34 82.99
CA GLY A 647 11.99 15.64 83.26
C GLY A 647 13.10 16.48 83.90
N THR A 648 13.09 17.81 83.72
CA THR A 648 14.14 18.71 84.23
C THR A 648 13.55 19.85 85.07
N SER A 649 12.87 20.81 84.44
CA SER A 649 12.29 21.96 85.12
C SER A 649 10.96 22.36 84.49
N GLN A 650 10.02 22.77 85.34
CA GLN A 650 8.77 23.39 84.93
C GLN A 650 8.75 24.82 85.48
N THR A 651 8.58 25.81 84.61
CA THR A 651 8.38 27.21 84.99
C THR A 651 6.99 27.63 84.57
N THR A 652 6.19 28.14 85.51
CA THR A 652 4.87 28.73 85.22
C THR A 652 4.92 30.21 85.57
N ASN A 653 4.86 31.08 84.56
CA ASN A 653 4.77 32.52 84.75
C ASN A 653 3.34 32.97 84.47
N VAL A 654 2.65 33.51 85.46
CA VAL A 654 1.28 34.03 85.31
C VAL A 654 1.33 35.55 85.52
N GLY A 655 0.95 36.31 84.48
CA GLY A 655 0.97 37.78 84.53
C GLY A 655 -0.23 38.42 85.22
N GLY A 656 -1.30 37.65 85.44
CA GLY A 656 -2.49 38.04 86.21
C GLY A 656 -2.76 37.04 87.33
N ASP A 657 -4.03 36.68 87.55
CA ASP A 657 -4.41 35.77 88.63
C ASP A 657 -4.17 34.30 88.27
N GLN A 658 -3.53 33.56 89.17
CA GLN A 658 -3.51 32.09 89.14
C GLN A 658 -4.46 31.55 90.22
N LYS A 659 -5.53 30.87 89.81
CA LYS A 659 -6.52 30.26 90.72
C LYS A 659 -6.50 28.75 90.58
N PHE A 660 -6.18 28.05 91.68
CA PHE A 660 -6.39 26.62 91.81
C PHE A 660 -7.70 26.37 92.57
N VAL A 661 -8.59 25.55 92.00
CA VAL A 661 -9.81 25.07 92.67
C VAL A 661 -9.75 23.54 92.64
N THR A 662 -9.50 22.93 93.79
CA THR A 662 -9.40 21.48 93.92
C THR A 662 -10.66 20.97 94.63
N GLY A 663 -11.45 20.12 93.95
CA GLY A 663 -12.68 19.55 94.52
C GLY A 663 -12.46 18.35 95.45
N GLY A 664 -11.26 17.74 95.40
CA GLY A 664 -10.81 16.68 96.29
C GLY A 664 -9.55 17.09 97.06
N ASN A 665 -8.69 16.12 97.38
CA ASN A 665 -7.45 16.38 98.11
C ASN A 665 -6.38 17.01 97.19
N GLN A 666 -5.75 18.09 97.66
CA GLN A 666 -4.51 18.60 97.09
C GLN A 666 -3.34 18.17 97.98
N SER A 667 -2.38 17.44 97.40
CA SER A 667 -1.12 17.07 98.07
C SER A 667 0.05 17.76 97.38
N THR A 668 0.93 18.36 98.17
CA THR A 668 2.16 19.00 97.68
C THR A 668 3.34 18.43 98.47
N SER A 669 4.19 17.66 97.79
CA SER A 669 5.41 17.07 98.36
C SER A 669 6.62 17.73 97.72
N VAL A 670 7.47 18.37 98.52
CA VAL A 670 8.70 19.04 98.08
C VAL A 670 9.87 18.35 98.77
N ALA A 671 10.81 17.78 97.99
CA ALA A 671 11.95 17.05 98.55
C ALA A 671 13.11 17.97 98.98
N GLY A 672 13.20 19.17 98.39
CA GLY A 672 14.13 20.23 98.79
C GLY A 672 13.42 21.36 99.55
N ASP A 673 13.98 22.56 99.48
CA ASP A 673 13.41 23.72 100.17
C ASP A 673 12.12 24.20 99.51
N ARG A 674 11.11 24.48 100.34
CA ARG A 674 9.90 25.21 99.93
C ARG A 674 9.99 26.65 100.43
N SER A 675 10.23 27.59 99.51
CA SER A 675 10.13 29.04 99.80
C SER A 675 8.77 29.57 99.35
N ILE A 676 8.10 30.33 100.22
CA ILE A 676 6.87 31.06 99.90
C ILE A 676 7.15 32.53 100.24
N ASP A 677 7.19 33.38 99.22
CA ASP A 677 7.32 34.83 99.37
C ASP A 677 6.01 35.50 98.92
N VAL A 678 5.41 36.30 99.81
CA VAL A 678 4.14 36.99 99.58
C VAL A 678 4.34 38.45 99.92
N ALA A 679 4.44 39.32 98.91
CA ALA A 679 4.61 40.76 99.10
C ALA A 679 3.35 41.46 99.63
N GLY A 680 2.18 40.84 99.47
CA GLY A 680 0.87 41.32 99.95
C GLY A 680 0.41 40.64 101.24
N GLY A 681 -0.91 40.67 101.49
CA GLY A 681 -1.49 39.94 102.61
C GLY A 681 -1.66 38.45 102.31
N GLN A 682 -1.24 37.58 103.22
CA GLN A 682 -1.55 36.16 103.20
C GLN A 682 -2.71 35.87 104.15
N THR A 683 -3.80 35.29 103.64
CA THR A 683 -4.94 34.82 104.45
C THR A 683 -5.05 33.32 104.31
N THR A 684 -5.01 32.61 105.44
CA THR A 684 -5.24 31.16 105.52
C THR A 684 -6.53 30.94 106.30
N THR A 685 -7.52 30.30 105.69
CA THR A 685 -8.79 29.94 106.33
C THR A 685 -8.96 28.44 106.24
N VAL A 686 -9.06 27.77 107.39
CA VAL A 686 -9.30 26.32 107.50
C VAL A 686 -10.63 26.13 108.23
N ALA A 687 -11.57 25.43 107.60
CA ALA A 687 -12.95 25.31 108.11
C ALA A 687 -13.17 24.14 109.08
N ALA A 688 -12.22 23.20 109.14
CA ALA A 688 -12.18 22.10 110.09
C ALA A 688 -10.87 22.20 110.89
N ASP A 689 -10.14 21.09 111.06
CA ASP A 689 -8.92 21.09 111.85
C ASP A 689 -7.71 21.56 111.03
N ALA A 690 -6.96 22.52 111.56
CA ALA A 690 -5.61 22.84 111.12
C ALA A 690 -4.61 22.19 112.08
N SER A 691 -3.77 21.28 111.58
CA SER A 691 -2.70 20.65 112.36
C SER A 691 -1.34 21.04 111.76
N GLU A 692 -0.52 21.73 112.55
CA GLU A 692 0.86 22.05 112.20
C GLU A 692 1.81 21.28 113.13
N ALA A 693 2.65 20.42 112.54
CA ALA A 693 3.65 19.65 113.27
C ALA A 693 5.05 20.09 112.80
N ILE A 694 5.80 20.74 113.69
CA ILE A 694 7.15 21.23 113.43
C ILE A 694 8.12 20.43 114.28
N SER A 695 8.95 19.59 113.65
CA SER A 695 9.95 18.75 114.33
C SER A 695 11.19 19.54 114.80
N GLY A 696 11.38 20.74 114.25
CA GLY A 696 12.47 21.67 114.57
C GLY A 696 12.03 22.86 115.44
N ALA A 697 12.83 23.93 115.45
CA ALA A 697 12.48 25.15 116.17
C ALA A 697 11.45 25.98 115.39
N GLN A 698 10.44 26.53 116.09
CA GLN A 698 9.53 27.53 115.55
C GLN A 698 9.86 28.90 116.14
N THR A 699 10.10 29.89 115.27
CA THR A 699 10.29 31.29 115.66
C THR A 699 9.17 32.12 115.02
N SER A 700 8.42 32.86 115.83
CA SER A 700 7.39 33.79 115.37
C SER A 700 7.71 35.21 115.82
N THR A 701 8.09 36.07 114.88
CA THR A 701 8.33 37.50 115.13
C THR A 701 7.14 38.31 114.62
N VAL A 702 6.43 39.01 115.51
CA VAL A 702 5.32 39.91 115.15
C VAL A 702 5.71 41.34 115.53
N SER A 703 5.92 42.20 114.54
CA SER A 703 6.47 43.55 114.77
C SER A 703 5.46 44.60 115.21
N LYS A 704 4.15 44.30 115.13
CA LYS A 704 3.05 45.18 115.58
C LYS A 704 2.26 44.46 116.69
N GLY A 705 0.93 44.43 116.60
CA GLY A 705 0.09 43.72 117.57
C GLY A 705 -0.07 42.25 117.23
N ARG A 706 -0.14 41.40 118.26
CA ARG A 706 -0.63 40.02 118.14
C ARG A 706 -1.92 39.91 118.96
N THR A 707 -2.99 39.47 118.31
CA THR A 707 -4.26 39.14 118.99
C THR A 707 -4.50 37.65 118.81
N THR A 708 -4.75 36.97 119.93
CA THR A 708 -5.20 35.57 119.94
C THR A 708 -6.59 35.56 120.56
N SER A 709 -7.57 34.99 119.85
CA SER A 709 -8.93 34.84 120.34
C SER A 709 -9.32 33.38 120.22
N VAL A 710 -9.57 32.74 121.36
CA VAL A 710 -10.02 31.34 121.47
C VAL A 710 -11.39 31.37 122.12
N SER A 711 -12.38 30.75 121.47
CA SER A 711 -13.79 30.84 121.90
C SER A 711 -14.19 29.78 122.92
N GLU A 712 -13.47 28.66 122.94
CA GLU A 712 -13.62 27.59 123.93
C GLU A 712 -12.36 27.55 124.80
N ASP A 713 -11.70 26.40 124.92
CA ASP A 713 -10.53 26.26 125.80
C ASP A 713 -9.22 26.63 125.10
N ASP A 714 -8.43 27.53 125.70
CA ASP A 714 -7.04 27.76 125.33
C ASP A 714 -6.11 27.03 126.32
N GLY A 715 -5.39 26.03 125.82
CA GLY A 715 -4.53 25.15 126.61
C GLY A 715 -3.06 25.43 126.39
N LEU A 716 -2.41 26.13 127.33
CA LEU A 716 -0.96 26.35 127.29
C LEU A 716 -0.23 25.43 128.27
N LYS A 717 0.44 24.40 127.75
CA LYS A 717 1.33 23.52 128.53
C LYS A 717 2.79 23.82 128.18
N VAL A 718 3.54 24.37 129.12
CA VAL A 718 4.98 24.64 128.96
C VAL A 718 5.79 23.70 129.85
N GLY A 719 6.70 22.93 129.25
CA GLY A 719 7.45 21.88 129.96
C GLY A 719 8.62 22.38 130.84
N LYS A 720 8.99 23.66 130.75
CA LYS A 720 10.02 24.28 131.60
C LYS A 720 9.51 25.59 132.22
N ASN A 721 9.87 26.73 131.65
CA ASN A 721 9.53 28.04 132.21
C ASN A 721 8.51 28.74 131.32
N ILE A 722 7.46 29.29 131.95
CA ILE A 722 6.62 30.30 131.33
C ILE A 722 7.05 31.67 131.86
N THR A 723 7.49 32.56 130.97
CA THR A 723 7.82 33.95 131.30
C THR A 723 6.78 34.83 130.62
N MET A 724 5.99 35.55 131.41
CA MET A 724 5.13 36.62 130.93
C MET A 724 5.67 37.93 131.48
N ASP A 725 6.22 38.76 130.61
CA ASP A 725 6.74 40.08 130.94
C ASP A 725 5.87 41.14 130.25
N ALA A 726 5.37 42.10 131.02
CA ALA A 726 4.45 43.14 130.53
C ALA A 726 4.94 44.51 131.00
N GLY A 727 5.13 45.44 130.05
CA GLY A 727 5.82 46.71 130.32
C GLY A 727 5.02 47.75 131.12
N GLU A 728 3.68 47.71 131.11
CA GLU A 728 2.85 48.71 131.80
C GLU A 728 1.98 48.14 132.92
N SER A 729 1.20 47.11 132.60
CA SER A 729 0.36 46.40 133.57
C SER A 729 0.15 44.97 133.15
N PHE A 730 -0.04 44.09 134.13
CA PHE A 730 -0.44 42.72 133.92
C PHE A 730 -1.74 42.49 134.69
N THR A 731 -2.81 42.15 133.97
CA THR A 731 -4.14 41.99 134.55
C THR A 731 -4.69 40.62 134.18
N ILE A 732 -4.96 39.80 135.18
CA ILE A 732 -5.75 38.58 135.03
C ILE A 732 -7.17 38.93 135.44
N THR A 733 -8.12 38.76 134.53
CA THR A 733 -9.54 39.03 134.77
C THR A 733 -10.34 37.75 134.59
N THR A 734 -11.17 37.42 135.57
CA THR A 734 -12.13 36.34 135.49
C THR A 734 -13.49 36.87 135.94
N GLY A 735 -14.35 37.20 134.97
CA GLY A 735 -15.61 37.88 135.25
C GLY A 735 -15.39 39.20 136.01
N SER A 736 -16.04 39.35 137.16
CA SER A 736 -15.91 40.54 138.02
C SER A 736 -14.71 40.51 138.99
N ALA A 737 -13.93 39.42 139.02
CA ALA A 737 -12.73 39.29 139.85
C ALA A 737 -11.47 39.62 139.03
N SER A 738 -10.51 40.28 139.66
CA SER A 738 -9.25 40.61 138.99
C SER A 738 -8.07 40.62 139.95
N ILE A 739 -6.93 40.16 139.44
CA ILE A 739 -5.62 40.43 140.01
C ILE A 739 -4.89 41.33 139.01
N SER A 740 -4.69 42.59 139.38
CA SER A 740 -3.95 43.54 138.56
C SER A 740 -2.65 43.93 139.25
N MET A 741 -1.56 43.78 138.51
CA MET A 741 -0.21 44.20 138.88
C MET A 741 0.18 45.38 137.99
N LYS A 742 0.56 46.49 138.62
CA LYS A 742 1.04 47.68 137.92
C LYS A 742 2.55 47.79 138.05
N LYS A 743 3.19 48.48 137.09
CA LYS A 743 4.64 48.71 137.10
C LYS A 743 5.17 49.43 138.36
N ASP A 744 4.32 50.14 139.10
CA ASP A 744 4.68 50.85 140.34
C ASP A 744 4.71 49.94 141.59
N GLY A 745 4.44 48.64 141.42
CA GLY A 745 4.40 47.66 142.49
C GLY A 745 3.04 47.54 143.18
N THR A 746 2.04 48.33 142.76
CA THR A 746 0.68 48.21 143.29
C THR A 746 0.06 46.90 142.83
N ILE A 747 -0.35 46.08 143.79
CA ILE A 747 -1.15 44.88 143.55
C ILE A 747 -2.56 45.14 144.07
N VAL A 748 -3.53 45.09 143.16
CA VAL A 748 -4.94 45.20 143.50
C VAL A 748 -5.61 43.86 143.26
N ILE A 749 -6.14 43.29 144.35
CA ILE A 749 -6.98 42.09 144.32
C ILE A 749 -8.42 42.57 144.51
N LYS A 750 -9.25 42.41 143.48
CA LYS A 750 -10.70 42.69 143.53
C LYS A 750 -11.47 41.39 143.45
N GLY A 751 -12.38 41.19 144.40
CA GLY A 751 -13.32 40.07 144.43
C GLY A 751 -14.54 40.41 145.29
N LYS A 752 -15.68 39.77 145.03
CA LYS A 752 -16.93 39.94 145.80
C LYS A 752 -16.78 39.45 147.24
N ASP A 753 -16.17 38.28 147.41
CA ASP A 753 -15.78 37.69 148.67
C ASP A 753 -14.29 37.36 148.58
N ILE A 754 -13.48 37.86 149.51
CA ILE A 754 -12.05 37.54 149.59
C ILE A 754 -11.86 36.70 150.85
N THR A 755 -11.72 35.39 150.66
CA THR A 755 -11.40 34.44 151.73
C THR A 755 -9.89 34.20 151.73
N VAL A 756 -9.23 34.53 152.83
CA VAL A 756 -7.83 34.17 153.08
C VAL A 756 -7.84 33.14 154.21
N ASP A 757 -7.73 31.86 153.84
CA ASP A 757 -7.71 30.74 154.77
C ASP A 757 -6.28 30.20 154.92
N GLY A 758 -5.87 29.90 156.15
CA GLY A 758 -4.51 29.50 156.48
C GLY A 758 -4.49 28.45 157.58
N SER A 759 -3.96 27.27 157.27
CA SER A 759 -3.78 26.18 158.24
C SER A 759 -2.60 26.38 159.20
N GLY A 760 -1.85 27.49 159.04
CA GLY A 760 -0.74 27.92 159.89
C GLY A 760 -0.86 29.42 160.25
N LYS A 761 0.23 30.11 160.60
CA LYS A 761 0.18 31.55 160.92
C LYS A 761 0.01 32.40 159.66
N ILE A 762 -1.07 33.18 159.59
CA ILE A 762 -1.20 34.28 158.63
C ILE A 762 -0.49 35.50 159.22
N ASN A 763 0.66 35.87 158.66
CA ASN A 763 1.43 37.05 159.07
C ASN A 763 1.09 38.23 158.15
N ALA A 764 0.25 39.15 158.61
CA ALA A 764 0.11 40.47 158.00
C ALA A 764 1.05 41.45 158.71
N LYS A 765 2.06 41.96 158.00
CA LYS A 765 3.06 42.90 158.53
C LYS A 765 3.10 44.13 157.65
N ALA A 766 2.74 45.28 158.20
CA ALA A 766 2.92 46.57 157.55
C ALA A 766 3.93 47.40 158.36
N SER A 767 4.78 48.17 157.67
CA SER A 767 5.70 49.14 158.29
C SER A 767 5.02 50.43 158.73
N SER A 768 3.77 50.65 158.31
CA SER A 768 2.90 51.77 158.69
C SER A 768 1.63 51.20 159.33
N ASP A 769 0.46 51.41 158.74
CA ASP A 769 -0.81 51.08 159.35
C ASP A 769 -1.45 49.87 158.66
N ILE A 770 -1.95 48.93 159.46
CA ILE A 770 -2.94 47.97 158.99
C ILE A 770 -4.30 48.53 159.37
N VAL A 771 -5.01 49.06 158.37
CA VAL A 771 -6.37 49.55 158.53
C VAL A 771 -7.35 48.45 158.12
N MET A 772 -7.97 47.79 159.09
CA MET A 772 -9.12 46.91 158.86
C MET A 772 -10.41 47.65 159.23
N LYS A 773 -11.30 47.84 158.26
CA LYS A 773 -12.63 48.45 158.45
C LYS A 773 -13.69 47.41 158.13
N GLY A 774 -14.59 47.15 159.08
CA GLY A 774 -15.71 46.24 158.91
C GLY A 774 -16.91 46.69 159.75
N SER A 775 -18.13 46.45 159.25
CA SER A 775 -19.38 46.78 159.94
C SER A 775 -19.56 46.01 161.26
N LYS A 776 -18.87 44.88 161.41
CA LYS A 776 -18.74 44.12 162.65
C LYS A 776 -17.43 43.33 162.62
N ILE A 777 -16.54 43.56 163.59
CA ILE A 777 -15.36 42.72 163.83
C ILE A 777 -15.66 41.89 165.08
N LEU A 778 -15.81 40.57 164.91
CA LEU A 778 -16.07 39.64 166.01
C LEU A 778 -14.72 39.20 166.60
N GLN A 779 -14.56 39.31 167.93
CA GLN A 779 -13.40 38.78 168.65
C GLN A 779 -13.71 37.37 169.17
N ASN A 780 -12.74 36.47 169.06
CA ASN A 780 -12.58 35.27 169.89
C ASN A 780 -11.08 35.01 170.06
#